data_AF-A0A260Z5E9-F1
#
_entry.id   AF-A0A260Z5E9-F1
#
_cell.length_a   1.000
_cell.length_b   1.000
_cell.length_c   1.000
_cell.angle_alpha   90.00
_cell.angle_beta   90.00
_cell.angle_gamma   90.00
#
_symmetry.space_group_name_H-M   'P 1'
#
loop_
_entity.id
_entity.type
_entity.pdbx_description
1 polymer ?
#
loop_
_entity_poly.entity_id
_entity_poly.type
_entity_poly.pdbx_seq_one_letter_code
_entity_poly.pdbx_strand_id
1 'polypeptide(L)'
;MIEVFELKKIRVLSLSSKRYLKSTSMFERFLLCDKVLPELRSIDLTGTFVEFHLLESLLKTHPTIEQIGMLRTPCDNLPAAFHNIQILSCQNLTVSTQSLKHYAFAKNNTSVCFVLHLASSVMDERLDTENYITIRNWFHTICETVEKFPISGSVHQLALKCLKQISRLVQFDSIRKKRITIFSLAERHELVSILFVLCDVYVDYKTCKFEAEQIKGVWEIFKNKNFLSTTHLNIRRIFENALEYSIGGLRDLTSSGMIEIFELKKIRVLNLSSKQKFARINMFERFLLCDKVLPELRSIDLSGTFVEIHLLESLIKTHPTIEQIEILSSSRQYPPEAFHDVQILSCQNLTVSTQLLKDYASLKNFSSVYHVLIWTSKLMDERFDIENEITTRDWFRAIRETIEKFPISANIHLLGLKCLQQISRKERISKFSIADRHELVNILFAICDVRVDYKECKIEAKLIEGVWEILKNRHFLSTTNLNIQRIYENALEYCLIEKAGIIQNVCMKIMKYTFKIMKPEDQKEMFGNLDICRDLVESLNFFYRTKQFKKYQFVLKFIIKMVEYHPGNFVKAGGVSIFVRHLIRYSQVESLKMLKVLALIGNSEFIIELSTPENVRGLVRYLLKCKPKLNYFTNVNSLNEKTFLVCCILSVIVYSIDEKRFNSIYWKN
;
A
#
# COMPACT_ATOMS: atom_id res chain seq x y z
N MET A 1 -12.05 16.31 16.19
CA MET A 1 -10.82 16.65 16.95
C MET A 1 -11.15 17.31 18.28
N ILE A 2 -11.98 18.37 18.30
CA ILE A 2 -12.35 19.12 19.52
C ILE A 2 -12.93 18.21 20.63
N GLU A 3 -13.73 17.22 20.27
CA GLU A 3 -14.36 16.25 21.20
C GLU A 3 -13.34 15.41 21.99
N VAL A 4 -12.12 15.19 21.46
CA VAL A 4 -11.09 14.41 22.19
C VAL A 4 -10.70 15.08 23.50
N PHE A 5 -10.77 16.41 23.57
CA PHE A 5 -10.46 17.18 24.78
C PHE A 5 -11.53 17.08 25.88
N GLU A 6 -12.69 16.49 25.59
CA GLU A 6 -13.69 16.16 26.61
C GLU A 6 -13.27 14.95 27.46
N LEU A 7 -12.37 14.13 26.93
CA LEU A 7 -11.83 12.93 27.58
C LEU A 7 -10.65 13.29 28.50
N LYS A 8 -10.92 14.02 29.58
CA LYS A 8 -9.90 14.59 30.50
C LYS A 8 -8.94 13.57 31.14
N LYS A 9 -9.30 12.30 31.17
CA LYS A 9 -8.51 11.19 31.76
C LYS A 9 -7.65 10.44 30.72
N ILE A 10 -7.58 10.90 29.47
CA ILE A 10 -6.70 10.29 28.47
C ILE A 10 -5.25 10.41 28.93
N ARG A 11 -4.54 9.27 28.95
CA ARG A 11 -3.11 9.18 29.25
C ARG A 11 -2.26 8.82 28.05
N VAL A 12 -2.86 8.21 27.03
CA VAL A 12 -2.18 7.76 25.81
C VAL A 12 -3.01 8.21 24.61
N LEU A 13 -2.38 8.92 23.68
CA LEU A 13 -3.01 9.39 22.46
C LEU A 13 -2.19 8.98 21.24
N SER A 14 -2.80 8.28 20.28
CA SER A 14 -2.14 8.01 19.00
C SER A 14 -2.68 8.97 17.93
N LEU A 15 -1.79 9.79 17.38
CA LEU A 15 -2.01 10.59 16.17
C LEU A 15 -1.13 10.09 15.03
N SER A 16 -0.75 8.81 15.08
CA SER A 16 0.07 8.16 14.07
C SER A 16 -0.62 8.24 12.70
N SER A 17 0.14 8.55 11.66
CA SER A 17 -0.34 8.52 10.29
C SER A 17 0.17 7.28 9.60
N LYS A 18 -0.73 6.56 8.92
CA LYS A 18 -0.33 5.47 8.04
C LYS A 18 0.34 5.98 6.77
N ARG A 19 0.10 7.22 6.34
CA ARG A 19 0.61 7.83 5.09
C ARG A 19 1.56 9.00 5.40
N TYR A 20 2.68 9.10 4.67
CA TYR A 20 3.60 10.25 4.76
C TYR A 20 2.92 11.50 4.16
N LEU A 21 2.09 12.16 4.95
CA LEU A 21 1.39 13.39 4.55
C LEU A 21 2.34 14.57 4.75
N LYS A 22 2.56 15.35 3.68
CA LYS A 22 3.31 16.61 3.71
C LYS A 22 2.47 17.84 4.08
N SER A 23 1.15 17.69 4.16
CA SER A 23 0.21 18.76 4.54
C SER A 23 -0.39 18.50 5.92
N THR A 24 -0.75 19.61 6.61
CA THR A 24 -1.22 19.72 8.01
C THR A 24 -1.56 18.40 8.68
N SER A 25 -0.60 17.88 9.43
CA SER A 25 -0.74 16.61 10.15
C SER A 25 -1.92 16.65 11.15
N MET A 26 -2.49 15.48 11.51
CA MET A 26 -3.44 15.41 12.63
C MET A 26 -2.85 16.01 13.91
N PHE A 27 -1.53 15.96 14.06
CA PHE A 27 -0.79 16.61 15.12
C PHE A 27 -0.89 18.14 15.08
N GLU A 28 -0.71 18.78 13.92
CA GLU A 28 -0.93 20.23 13.78
C GLU A 28 -2.39 20.60 14.09
N ARG A 29 -3.36 19.80 13.64
CA ARG A 29 -4.78 20.03 13.98
C ARG A 29 -5.05 19.90 15.47
N PHE A 30 -4.37 18.96 16.15
CA PHE A 30 -4.44 18.80 17.59
C PHE A 30 -3.90 20.04 18.32
N LEU A 31 -2.75 20.57 17.90
CA LEU A 31 -2.18 21.79 18.48
C LEU A 31 -3.04 23.04 18.19
N LEU A 32 -3.62 23.16 16.99
CA LEU A 32 -4.49 24.27 16.61
C LEU A 32 -5.80 24.34 17.41
N CYS A 33 -6.18 23.28 18.12
CA CYS A 33 -7.37 23.30 18.97
C CYS A 33 -7.19 24.18 20.21
N ASP A 34 -5.95 24.55 20.58
CA ASP A 34 -5.61 25.35 21.76
C ASP A 34 -6.29 24.85 23.05
N LYS A 35 -6.32 23.53 23.22
CA LYS A 35 -6.88 22.83 24.37
C LYS A 35 -5.84 21.87 24.95
N VAL A 36 -6.01 21.51 26.21
CA VAL A 36 -5.05 20.67 26.97
C VAL A 36 -5.72 19.38 27.42
N LEU A 37 -5.01 18.27 27.26
CA LEU A 37 -5.29 16.99 27.91
C LEU A 37 -4.42 16.87 29.17
N PRO A 38 -4.95 17.15 30.38
CA PRO A 38 -4.12 17.34 31.57
C PRO A 38 -3.40 16.06 32.02
N GLU A 39 -3.98 14.89 31.76
CA GLU A 39 -3.40 13.59 32.14
C GLU A 39 -2.57 12.93 31.03
N LEU A 40 -2.35 13.60 29.89
CA LEU A 40 -1.66 12.98 28.74
C LEU A 40 -0.18 12.72 29.05
N ARG A 41 0.23 11.45 29.04
CA ARG A 41 1.60 11.01 29.33
C ARG A 41 2.36 10.49 28.12
N SER A 42 1.67 9.86 27.18
CA SER A 42 2.27 9.29 25.98
C SER A 42 1.52 9.72 24.73
N ILE A 43 2.27 10.13 23.71
CA ILE A 43 1.70 10.48 22.41
C ILE A 43 2.46 9.78 21.28
N ASP A 44 1.74 9.09 20.40
CA ASP A 44 2.36 8.40 19.25
C ASP A 44 2.13 9.20 17.97
N LEU A 45 3.22 9.70 17.39
CA LEU A 45 3.29 10.49 16.16
C LEU A 45 3.97 9.69 15.03
N THR A 46 4.02 8.37 15.14
CA THR A 46 4.56 7.47 14.10
C THR A 46 4.01 7.79 12.72
N GLY A 47 4.89 7.91 11.72
CA GLY A 47 4.52 8.17 10.33
C GLY A 47 4.05 9.60 10.03
N THR A 48 4.11 10.49 11.02
CA THR A 48 3.76 11.91 10.90
C THR A 48 5.02 12.77 10.85
N PHE A 49 5.17 13.60 9.82
CA PHE A 49 6.25 14.59 9.79
C PHE A 49 5.94 15.72 10.79
N VAL A 50 6.86 15.97 11.71
CA VAL A 50 6.66 16.97 12.77
C VAL A 50 7.90 17.85 12.86
N GLU A 51 7.69 19.17 12.79
CA GLU A 51 8.75 20.15 13.02
C GLU A 51 9.02 20.34 14.52
N PHE A 52 10.29 20.53 14.90
CA PHE A 52 10.70 20.62 16.31
C PHE A 52 9.97 21.72 17.10
N HIS A 53 9.69 22.86 16.48
CA HIS A 53 8.98 23.96 17.13
C HIS A 53 7.53 23.59 17.53
N LEU A 54 6.91 22.64 16.80
CA LEU A 54 5.58 22.12 17.14
C LEU A 54 5.65 21.14 18.31
N LEU A 55 6.70 20.32 18.38
CA LEU A 55 6.93 19.46 19.55
C LEU A 55 7.24 20.29 20.81
N GLU A 56 7.99 21.39 20.70
CA GLU A 56 8.18 22.30 21.82
C GLU A 56 6.85 22.93 22.28
N SER A 57 5.98 23.29 21.33
CA SER A 57 4.65 23.82 21.64
C SER A 57 3.76 22.77 22.33
N LEU A 58 3.87 21.50 21.92
CA LEU A 58 3.22 20.39 22.60
C LEU A 58 3.69 20.26 24.05
N LEU A 59 5.00 20.29 24.30
CA LEU A 59 5.53 20.13 25.65
C LEU A 59 5.25 21.32 26.56
N LYS A 60 5.13 22.53 26.00
CA LYS A 60 4.66 23.71 26.74
C LYS A 60 3.20 23.58 27.17
N THR A 61 2.35 23.01 26.33
CA THR A 61 0.92 22.85 26.60
C THR A 61 0.60 21.58 27.40
N HIS A 62 1.44 20.56 27.31
CA HIS A 62 1.27 19.24 27.93
C HIS A 62 2.55 18.82 28.67
N PRO A 63 2.88 19.46 29.82
CA PRO A 63 4.11 19.19 30.57
C PRO A 63 4.13 17.80 31.23
N THR A 64 2.99 17.09 31.24
CA THR A 64 2.85 15.73 31.78
C THR A 64 3.30 14.63 30.81
N ILE A 65 3.69 14.99 29.58
CA ILE A 65 4.19 14.03 28.60
C ILE A 65 5.56 13.49 29.02
N GLU A 66 5.62 12.17 29.17
CA GLU A 66 6.81 11.40 29.52
C GLU A 66 7.36 10.66 28.30
N GLN A 67 6.55 10.43 27.26
CA GLN A 67 6.91 9.59 26.11
C GLN A 67 6.33 10.09 24.78
N ILE A 68 7.13 10.04 23.71
CA ILE A 68 6.71 10.38 22.34
C ILE A 68 7.15 9.30 21.35
N GLY A 69 6.22 8.73 20.59
CA GLY A 69 6.49 7.83 19.48
C GLY A 69 6.77 8.57 18.18
N MET A 70 7.92 8.35 17.54
CA MET A 70 8.35 9.08 16.34
C MET A 70 9.03 8.15 15.32
N LEU A 71 8.38 7.04 14.96
CA LEU A 71 8.90 6.18 13.91
C LEU A 71 8.78 6.87 12.54
N ARG A 72 9.87 6.91 11.77
CA ARG A 72 10.05 7.60 10.45
C ARG A 72 10.18 9.13 10.47
N THR A 73 10.28 9.77 11.64
CA THR A 73 10.55 11.21 11.73
C THR A 73 12.03 11.43 12.07
N PRO A 74 12.77 12.28 11.33
CA PRO A 74 14.16 12.58 11.65
C PRO A 74 14.25 13.12 13.08
N CYS A 75 15.00 12.45 13.95
CA CYS A 75 15.17 12.83 15.36
C CYS A 75 16.61 13.31 15.64
N ASP A 76 17.36 13.69 14.60
CA ASP A 76 18.75 14.08 14.76
C ASP A 76 18.81 15.48 15.38
N ASN A 77 19.66 15.65 16.41
CA ASN A 77 19.84 16.90 17.15
C ASN A 77 18.58 17.41 17.88
N LEU A 78 17.93 16.55 18.67
CA LEU A 78 16.81 16.96 19.52
C LEU A 78 17.21 18.11 20.47
N PRO A 79 16.38 19.17 20.61
CA PRO A 79 16.60 20.26 21.54
C PRO A 79 16.70 19.80 23.00
N ALA A 80 17.26 20.66 23.87
CA ALA A 80 17.45 20.32 25.28
C ALA A 80 16.15 20.05 26.05
N ALA A 81 15.02 20.56 25.55
CA ALA A 81 13.69 20.32 26.10
C ALA A 81 13.26 18.83 26.09
N PHE A 82 13.93 17.99 25.31
CA PHE A 82 13.59 16.57 25.16
C PHE A 82 14.40 15.62 26.04
N HIS A 83 15.35 16.11 26.85
CA HIS A 83 16.24 15.24 27.65
C HIS A 83 15.48 14.37 28.68
N ASN A 84 14.33 14.84 29.17
CA ASN A 84 13.54 14.11 30.17
C ASN A 84 12.40 13.28 29.55
N ILE A 85 12.34 13.18 28.22
CA ILE A 85 11.24 12.55 27.50
C ILE A 85 11.76 11.31 26.78
N GLN A 86 11.07 10.19 26.97
CA GLN A 86 11.40 8.97 26.25
C GLN A 86 10.93 9.06 24.79
N ILE A 87 11.87 9.13 23.86
CA ILE A 87 11.57 9.11 22.42
C ILE A 87 11.66 7.68 21.89
N LEU A 88 10.54 7.16 21.38
CA LEU A 88 10.51 5.86 20.69
C LEU A 88 10.81 6.10 19.20
N SER A 89 12.04 5.78 18.79
CA SER A 89 12.52 5.93 17.41
C SER A 89 13.27 4.67 16.93
N CYS A 90 13.86 4.74 15.74
CA CYS A 90 14.73 3.69 15.19
C CYS A 90 16.07 4.27 14.70
N GLN A 91 16.65 5.23 15.42
CA GLN A 91 17.93 5.85 15.01
C GLN A 91 19.15 4.93 15.17
N ASN A 92 19.09 4.03 16.16
CA ASN A 92 20.13 3.04 16.42
C ASN A 92 19.47 1.77 16.99
N LEU A 93 20.23 0.68 17.11
CA LEU A 93 19.70 -0.60 17.57
C LEU A 93 19.23 -0.57 19.03
N THR A 94 19.88 0.20 19.91
CA THR A 94 19.47 0.33 21.32
C THR A 94 18.07 0.96 21.43
N VAL A 95 17.83 2.08 20.75
CA VAL A 95 16.53 2.76 20.75
C VAL A 95 15.49 1.92 20.00
N SER A 96 15.86 1.28 18.88
CA SER A 96 14.99 0.33 18.19
C SER A 96 14.54 -0.83 19.08
N THR A 97 15.44 -1.34 19.94
CA THR A 97 15.11 -2.39 20.91
C THR A 97 14.06 -1.92 21.91
N GLN A 98 14.20 -0.70 22.44
CA GLN A 98 13.22 -0.12 23.37
C GLN A 98 11.87 0.12 22.69
N SER A 99 11.89 0.69 21.48
CA SER A 99 10.69 0.89 20.66
C SER A 99 9.98 -0.43 20.37
N LEU A 100 10.72 -1.49 20.00
CA LEU A 100 10.15 -2.80 19.72
C LEU A 100 9.49 -3.40 20.97
N LYS A 101 10.16 -3.34 22.14
CA LYS A 101 9.58 -3.80 23.41
C LYS A 101 8.29 -3.06 23.74
N HIS A 102 8.29 -1.73 23.59
CA HIS A 102 7.12 -0.90 23.87
C HIS A 102 5.94 -1.29 22.97
N TYR A 103 6.14 -1.29 21.65
CA TYR A 103 5.05 -1.57 20.71
C TYR A 103 4.61 -3.04 20.72
N ALA A 104 5.52 -3.97 21.03
CA ALA A 104 5.18 -5.36 21.21
C ALA A 104 4.32 -5.57 22.47
N PHE A 105 4.64 -4.90 23.58
CA PHE A 105 3.83 -4.91 24.80
C PHE A 105 2.44 -4.30 24.57
N ALA A 106 2.37 -3.19 23.83
CA ALA A 106 1.11 -2.55 23.43
C ALA A 106 0.31 -3.36 22.38
N LYS A 107 0.82 -4.52 21.92
CA LYS A 107 0.25 -5.35 20.86
C LYS A 107 -0.04 -4.57 19.56
N ASN A 108 0.73 -3.51 19.28
CA ASN A 108 0.56 -2.68 18.09
C ASN A 108 1.31 -3.28 16.89
N ASN A 109 0.64 -4.12 16.12
CA ASN A 109 1.22 -4.83 14.97
C ASN A 109 1.87 -3.87 13.95
N THR A 110 1.20 -2.76 13.64
CA THR A 110 1.69 -1.78 12.66
C THR A 110 3.03 -1.16 13.10
N SER A 111 3.10 -0.67 14.33
CA SER A 111 4.32 -0.04 14.86
C SER A 111 5.45 -1.07 15.05
N VAL A 112 5.13 -2.31 15.46
CA VAL A 112 6.11 -3.41 15.50
C VAL A 112 6.71 -3.67 14.12
N CYS A 113 5.87 -3.72 13.08
CA CYS A 113 6.35 -3.87 11.70
C CYS A 113 7.25 -2.69 11.29
N PHE A 114 6.87 -1.45 11.61
CA PHE A 114 7.72 -0.29 11.33
C PHE A 114 9.07 -0.36 12.03
N VAL A 115 9.10 -0.75 13.31
CA VAL A 115 10.37 -0.88 14.06
C VAL A 115 11.26 -1.95 13.44
N LEU A 116 10.74 -3.15 13.16
CA LEU A 116 11.52 -4.22 12.54
C LEU A 116 12.03 -3.83 11.14
N HIS A 117 11.21 -3.13 10.36
CA HIS A 117 11.61 -2.65 9.03
C HIS A 117 12.72 -1.60 9.10
N LEU A 118 12.55 -0.55 9.92
CA LEU A 118 13.53 0.53 10.05
C LEU A 118 14.82 0.04 10.69
N ALA A 119 14.73 -0.80 11.73
CA ALA A 119 15.89 -1.40 12.37
C ALA A 119 16.66 -2.31 11.38
N SER A 120 15.97 -2.97 10.44
CA SER A 120 16.64 -3.72 9.37
C SER A 120 17.52 -2.82 8.50
N SER A 121 17.10 -1.59 8.19
CA SER A 121 17.92 -0.62 7.46
C SER A 121 19.10 -0.11 8.30
N VAL A 122 18.88 0.18 9.59
CA VAL A 122 19.97 0.54 10.53
C VAL A 122 21.02 -0.56 10.61
N MET A 123 20.58 -1.83 10.61
CA MET A 123 21.49 -2.97 10.58
C MET A 123 22.27 -3.03 9.26
N ASP A 124 21.64 -2.81 8.10
CA ASP A 124 22.40 -2.79 6.84
C ASP A 124 23.51 -1.71 6.82
N GLU A 125 23.33 -0.61 7.55
CA GLU A 125 24.32 0.49 7.61
C GLU A 125 25.39 0.33 8.71
N ARG A 126 25.03 -0.22 9.88
CA ARG A 126 25.86 -0.09 11.11
C ARG A 126 26.16 -1.40 11.84
N LEU A 127 25.64 -2.52 11.37
CA LEU A 127 25.69 -3.79 12.08
C LEU A 127 27.13 -4.27 12.38
N ASP A 128 28.10 -4.00 11.50
CA ASP A 128 29.51 -4.37 11.69
C ASP A 128 30.23 -3.53 12.77
N THR A 129 29.68 -2.35 13.10
CA THR A 129 30.23 -1.42 14.09
C THR A 129 29.50 -1.45 15.43
N GLU A 130 28.41 -2.21 15.52
CA GLU A 130 27.56 -2.26 16.71
C GLU A 130 28.14 -3.20 17.79
N ASN A 131 27.96 -2.87 19.07
CA ASN A 131 28.40 -3.71 20.16
C ASN A 131 27.59 -5.02 20.23
N TYR A 132 28.28 -6.15 20.50
CA TYR A 132 27.67 -7.46 20.70
C TYR A 132 26.55 -7.48 21.74
N ILE A 133 26.62 -6.65 22.80
CA ILE A 133 25.57 -6.55 23.82
C ILE A 133 24.28 -6.00 23.20
N THR A 134 24.38 -4.95 22.38
CA THR A 134 23.24 -4.37 21.67
C THR A 134 22.62 -5.37 20.71
N ILE A 135 23.45 -6.09 19.95
CA ILE A 135 23.00 -7.12 19.00
C ILE A 135 22.26 -8.24 19.72
N ARG A 136 22.77 -8.72 20.88
CA ARG A 136 22.09 -9.73 21.69
C ARG A 136 20.76 -9.23 22.24
N ASN A 137 20.72 -8.01 22.78
CA ASN A 137 19.47 -7.43 23.29
C ASN A 137 18.41 -7.30 22.19
N TRP A 138 18.85 -6.92 20.98
CA TRP A 138 17.98 -6.85 19.81
C TRP A 138 17.48 -8.24 19.40
N PHE A 139 18.36 -9.25 19.35
CA PHE A 139 18.01 -10.64 19.08
C PHE A 139 16.93 -11.16 20.03
N HIS A 140 17.15 -11.05 21.35
CA HIS A 140 16.19 -11.49 22.38
C HIS A 140 14.84 -10.79 22.22
N THR A 141 14.87 -9.49 21.92
CA THR A 141 13.63 -8.72 21.73
C THR A 141 12.87 -9.14 20.48
N ILE A 142 13.55 -9.52 19.39
CA ILE A 142 12.90 -10.10 18.21
C ILE A 142 12.24 -11.43 18.57
N CYS A 143 12.95 -12.32 19.28
CA CYS A 143 12.42 -13.62 19.72
C CYS A 143 11.14 -13.45 20.55
N GLU A 144 11.19 -12.63 21.61
CA GLU A 144 10.00 -12.31 22.42
C GLU A 144 8.85 -11.70 21.58
N THR A 145 9.18 -10.91 20.56
CA THR A 145 8.17 -10.29 19.69
C THR A 145 7.50 -11.33 18.80
N VAL A 146 8.24 -12.29 18.24
CA VAL A 146 7.65 -13.38 17.46
C VAL A 146 6.66 -14.18 18.31
N GLU A 147 7.03 -14.52 19.54
CA GLU A 147 6.15 -15.24 20.47
C GLU A 147 4.88 -14.45 20.84
N LYS A 148 4.99 -13.13 21.00
CA LYS A 148 3.85 -12.25 21.29
C LYS A 148 2.89 -12.08 20.10
N PHE A 149 3.34 -12.37 18.87
CA PHE A 149 2.56 -12.18 17.64
C PHE A 149 2.43 -13.46 16.81
N PRO A 150 1.94 -14.58 17.37
CA PRO A 150 2.03 -15.91 16.75
C PRO A 150 1.27 -16.08 15.43
N ILE A 151 0.39 -15.15 15.08
CA ILE A 151 -0.47 -15.22 13.87
C ILE A 151 -0.10 -14.10 12.86
N SER A 152 0.93 -13.28 13.15
CA SER A 152 1.26 -12.11 12.33
C SER A 152 2.35 -12.40 11.30
N GLY A 153 1.92 -12.81 10.08
CA GLY A 153 2.85 -13.11 8.98
C GLY A 153 3.80 -11.96 8.62
N SER A 154 3.39 -10.69 8.75
CA SER A 154 4.24 -9.52 8.49
C SER A 154 5.32 -9.32 9.55
N VAL A 155 4.98 -9.47 10.82
CA VAL A 155 5.94 -9.42 11.93
C VAL A 155 6.96 -10.53 11.77
N HIS A 156 6.50 -11.75 11.47
CA HIS A 156 7.36 -12.91 11.24
C HIS A 156 8.30 -12.72 10.05
N GLN A 157 7.82 -12.19 8.92
CA GLN A 157 8.66 -11.93 7.74
C GLN A 157 9.75 -10.89 8.03
N LEU A 158 9.41 -9.79 8.72
CA LEU A 158 10.35 -8.73 9.06
C LEU A 158 11.33 -9.16 10.16
N ALA A 159 10.86 -9.92 11.15
CA ALA A 159 11.69 -10.57 12.16
C ALA A 159 12.70 -11.52 11.50
N LEU A 160 12.25 -12.35 10.56
CA LEU A 160 13.13 -13.26 9.81
C LEU A 160 14.18 -12.48 9.00
N LYS A 161 13.83 -11.34 8.40
CA LYS A 161 14.80 -10.48 7.71
C LYS A 161 15.89 -9.99 8.69
N CYS A 162 15.49 -9.55 9.87
CA CYS A 162 16.41 -9.13 10.93
C CYS A 162 17.32 -10.28 11.41
N LEU A 163 16.73 -11.45 11.70
CA LEU A 163 17.47 -12.64 12.13
C LEU A 163 18.47 -13.11 11.06
N LYS A 164 18.13 -13.00 9.77
CA LYS A 164 19.08 -13.26 8.68
C LYS A 164 20.28 -12.34 8.72
N GLN A 165 20.08 -11.02 8.90
CA GLN A 165 21.18 -10.05 8.97
C GLN A 165 22.11 -10.36 10.14
N ILE A 166 21.54 -10.63 11.32
CA ILE A 166 22.27 -11.06 12.52
C ILE A 166 23.05 -12.36 12.25
N SER A 167 22.46 -13.33 11.55
CA SER A 167 23.14 -14.59 11.24
C SER A 167 24.36 -14.43 10.33
N ARG A 168 24.40 -13.38 9.50
CA ARG A 168 25.53 -13.08 8.60
C ARG A 168 26.74 -12.52 9.33
N LEU A 169 26.58 -11.78 10.42
CA LEU A 169 27.69 -11.31 11.26
C LEU A 169 28.59 -12.43 11.77
N VAL A 170 28.03 -13.64 11.93
CA VAL A 170 28.78 -14.83 12.37
C VAL A 170 29.76 -15.32 11.28
N GLN A 171 29.81 -14.69 10.10
CA GLN A 171 30.68 -15.09 8.98
C GLN A 171 32.02 -14.35 8.87
N PHE A 172 32.25 -13.19 9.49
CA PHE A 172 33.44 -12.39 9.18
C PHE A 172 34.05 -11.66 10.40
N ASP A 173 35.16 -12.19 10.91
CA ASP A 173 36.19 -11.39 11.59
C ASP A 173 37.51 -11.67 10.85
N SER A 174 37.79 -10.85 9.84
CA SER A 174 38.99 -10.95 9.01
C SER A 174 40.26 -10.49 9.75
N ILE A 175 40.13 -9.86 10.92
CA ILE A 175 41.24 -9.24 11.64
C ILE A 175 41.76 -10.17 12.75
N ARG A 176 40.92 -10.98 13.41
CA ARG A 176 41.35 -11.76 14.59
C ARG A 176 41.63 -13.25 14.38
N LYS A 177 41.40 -13.83 13.19
CA LYS A 177 41.60 -15.28 12.92
C LYS A 177 41.03 -16.21 14.03
N LYS A 178 39.99 -15.78 14.76
CA LYS A 178 39.26 -16.59 15.73
C LYS A 178 37.77 -16.40 15.50
N ARG A 179 37.05 -17.50 15.33
CA ARG A 179 35.58 -17.52 15.23
C ARG A 179 35.02 -17.13 16.60
N ILE A 180 34.67 -15.86 16.79
CA ILE A 180 33.90 -15.45 17.97
C ILE A 180 32.44 -15.71 17.65
N THR A 181 31.87 -16.79 18.18
CA THR A 181 30.42 -16.98 18.20
C THR A 181 29.79 -15.91 19.08
N ILE A 182 29.14 -14.92 18.46
CA ILE A 182 28.40 -13.85 19.14
C ILE A 182 27.31 -14.42 20.06
N PHE A 183 26.75 -15.60 19.74
CA PHE A 183 25.73 -16.27 20.54
C PHE A 183 26.29 -17.42 21.39
N SER A 184 25.80 -17.49 22.62
CA SER A 184 25.94 -18.65 23.51
C SER A 184 25.24 -19.89 22.91
N LEU A 185 25.44 -21.05 23.53
CA LEU A 185 24.72 -22.26 23.13
C LEU A 185 23.20 -22.10 23.36
N ALA A 186 22.81 -21.50 24.50
CA ALA A 186 21.41 -21.25 24.82
C ALA A 186 20.71 -20.34 23.80
N GLU A 187 21.34 -19.24 23.39
CA GLU A 187 20.80 -18.32 22.37
C GLU A 187 20.68 -18.98 20.99
N ARG A 188 21.58 -19.93 20.67
CA ARG A 188 21.44 -20.75 19.45
C ARG A 188 20.25 -21.69 19.53
N HIS A 189 19.98 -22.29 20.69
CA HIS A 189 18.79 -23.10 20.90
C HIS A 189 17.50 -22.27 20.82
N GLU A 190 17.50 -21.07 21.39
CA GLU A 190 16.38 -20.13 21.32
C GLU A 190 16.08 -19.70 19.89
N LEU A 191 17.12 -19.34 19.10
CA LEU A 191 16.96 -19.06 17.68
C LEU A 191 16.32 -20.24 16.95
N VAL A 192 16.81 -21.46 17.20
CA VAL A 192 16.25 -22.67 16.60
C VAL A 192 14.78 -22.87 17.01
N SER A 193 14.44 -22.65 18.27
CA SER A 193 13.06 -22.69 18.77
C SER A 193 12.16 -21.67 18.07
N ILE A 194 12.62 -20.44 17.91
CA ILE A 194 11.88 -19.39 17.22
C ILE A 194 11.76 -19.68 15.73
N LEU A 195 12.80 -20.21 15.09
CA LEU A 195 12.71 -20.68 13.70
C LEU A 195 11.71 -21.83 13.57
N PHE A 196 11.54 -22.68 14.60
CA PHE A 196 10.46 -23.68 14.64
C PHE A 196 9.08 -23.04 14.78
N VAL A 197 8.89 -22.08 15.69
CA VAL A 197 7.62 -21.32 15.80
C VAL A 197 7.27 -20.67 14.47
N LEU A 198 8.26 -20.07 13.78
CA LEU A 198 8.08 -19.51 12.46
C LEU A 198 7.72 -20.59 11.43
N CYS A 199 8.43 -21.72 11.42
CA CYS A 199 8.09 -22.86 10.56
C CYS A 199 6.70 -23.41 10.82
N ASP A 200 6.28 -23.62 12.07
CA ASP A 200 4.95 -24.13 12.43
C ASP A 200 3.83 -23.18 12.00
N VAL A 201 4.08 -21.87 12.00
CA VAL A 201 3.14 -20.86 11.48
C VAL A 201 3.09 -20.88 9.94
N TYR A 202 4.18 -21.29 9.29
CA TYR A 202 4.31 -21.39 7.83
C TYR A 202 4.09 -22.79 7.26
N VAL A 203 3.80 -23.76 8.14
CA VAL A 203 3.47 -25.16 7.85
C VAL A 203 2.03 -25.37 8.32
N ASP A 204 1.09 -25.32 7.39
CA ASP A 204 -0.25 -25.81 7.67
C ASP A 204 -0.21 -27.34 7.74
N TYR A 205 -0.18 -27.90 8.96
CA TYR A 205 -0.16 -29.36 9.18
C TYR A 205 -1.43 -30.08 8.67
N LYS A 206 -2.52 -29.36 8.33
CA LYS A 206 -3.72 -29.95 7.70
C LYS A 206 -3.68 -29.95 6.18
N THR A 207 -2.92 -29.06 5.54
CA THR A 207 -2.87 -28.94 4.06
C THR A 207 -1.49 -29.04 3.43
N CYS A 208 -0.47 -29.17 4.28
CA CYS A 208 0.91 -29.49 3.96
C CYS A 208 1.50 -28.56 2.89
N LYS A 209 1.27 -27.25 3.06
CA LYS A 209 1.79 -26.21 2.17
C LYS A 209 2.73 -25.26 2.86
N PHE A 210 3.80 -25.00 2.13
CA PHE A 210 4.95 -24.22 2.52
C PHE A 210 4.90 -22.83 1.87
N GLU A 211 5.00 -21.76 2.65
CA GLU A 211 5.39 -20.44 2.11
C GLU A 211 6.87 -20.47 1.72
N ALA A 212 7.14 -21.03 0.53
CA ALA A 212 8.48 -21.42 0.08
C ALA A 212 9.54 -20.30 0.11
N GLU A 213 9.17 -19.02 0.04
CA GLU A 213 10.12 -17.90 0.18
C GLU A 213 10.52 -17.63 1.63
N GLN A 214 9.61 -17.78 2.58
CA GLN A 214 9.88 -17.59 4.00
C GLN A 214 10.64 -18.79 4.57
N ILE A 215 10.28 -20.01 4.15
CA ILE A 215 11.02 -21.22 4.51
C ILE A 215 12.40 -21.25 3.87
N LYS A 216 12.57 -20.77 2.63
CA LYS A 216 13.90 -20.53 2.07
C LYS A 216 14.71 -19.61 2.97
N GLY A 217 14.08 -18.62 3.57
CA GLY A 217 14.75 -17.73 4.50
C GLY A 217 15.16 -18.36 5.83
N VAL A 218 14.29 -19.20 6.39
CA VAL A 218 14.63 -20.04 7.55
C VAL A 218 15.75 -21.01 7.18
N TRP A 219 15.70 -21.61 6.00
CA TRP A 219 16.69 -22.55 5.48
C TRP A 219 18.05 -21.90 5.19
N GLU A 220 18.08 -20.63 4.77
CA GLU A 220 19.31 -19.85 4.62
C GLU A 220 20.02 -19.64 5.97
N ILE A 221 19.26 -19.44 7.05
CA ILE A 221 19.81 -19.35 8.41
C ILE A 221 20.32 -20.72 8.85
N PHE A 222 19.56 -21.79 8.60
CA PHE A 222 20.01 -23.16 8.89
C PHE A 222 21.25 -23.56 8.09
N LYS A 223 21.39 -23.18 6.82
CA LYS A 223 22.59 -23.48 5.99
C LYS A 223 23.88 -22.86 6.51
N ASN A 224 23.82 -21.94 7.47
CA ASN A 224 25.00 -21.36 8.08
C ASN A 224 25.74 -22.42 8.93
N LYS A 225 26.86 -22.95 8.39
CA LYS A 225 27.67 -24.03 8.99
C LYS A 225 28.10 -23.75 10.43
N ASN A 226 28.16 -22.48 10.86
CA ASN A 226 28.52 -22.11 12.23
C ASN A 226 27.37 -22.37 13.24
N PHE A 227 26.11 -22.44 12.79
CA PHE A 227 24.95 -22.74 13.64
C PHE A 227 24.61 -24.24 13.70
N LEU A 228 24.83 -24.98 12.61
CA LEU A 228 24.50 -26.43 12.50
C LEU A 228 25.41 -27.35 13.32
N SER A 229 26.63 -26.92 13.67
CA SER A 229 27.62 -27.80 14.31
C SER A 229 27.24 -28.33 15.71
N THR A 230 26.20 -27.78 16.35
CA THR A 230 25.83 -28.11 17.74
C THR A 230 24.39 -28.62 17.96
N THR A 231 23.54 -28.70 16.93
CA THR A 231 22.08 -28.97 17.07
C THR A 231 21.56 -30.18 16.28
N HIS A 232 22.44 -31.12 15.94
CA HIS A 232 22.16 -32.33 15.14
C HIS A 232 20.98 -33.21 15.59
N LEU A 233 20.45 -33.05 16.82
CA LEU A 233 19.47 -33.96 17.41
C LEU A 233 17.99 -33.59 17.17
N ASN A 234 17.63 -32.34 16.84
CA ASN A 234 16.22 -31.94 16.70
C ASN A 234 15.73 -31.81 15.24
N ILE A 235 16.61 -31.55 14.27
CA ILE A 235 16.20 -31.39 12.86
C ILE A 235 15.83 -32.75 12.24
N ARG A 236 16.53 -33.82 12.59
CA ARG A 236 16.30 -35.18 12.04
C ARG A 236 14.95 -35.77 12.46
N ARG A 237 14.55 -35.55 13.72
CA ARG A 237 13.30 -36.04 14.31
C ARG A 237 12.04 -35.34 13.76
N ILE A 238 12.20 -34.10 13.30
CA ILE A 238 11.14 -33.31 12.65
C ILE A 238 10.96 -33.71 11.19
N PHE A 239 12.08 -34.01 10.49
CA PHE A 239 12.04 -34.60 9.15
C PHE A 239 11.29 -35.94 9.17
N GLU A 240 11.59 -36.83 10.11
CA GLU A 240 10.97 -38.16 10.18
C GLU A 240 9.44 -38.10 10.44
N ASN A 241 8.96 -37.19 11.29
CA ASN A 241 7.53 -37.10 11.61
C ASN A 241 6.69 -36.30 10.57
N ALA A 242 7.26 -35.27 9.93
CA ALA A 242 6.54 -34.49 8.90
C ALA A 242 6.49 -35.21 7.54
N LEU A 243 7.51 -36.04 7.23
CA LEU A 243 7.58 -36.85 6.01
C LEU A 243 6.69 -38.10 6.05
N GLU A 244 6.17 -38.50 7.22
CA GLU A 244 5.32 -39.67 7.35
C GLU A 244 3.95 -39.53 6.68
N TYR A 245 3.50 -38.32 6.32
CA TYR A 245 2.13 -38.11 5.79
C TYR A 245 2.04 -37.24 4.53
N SER A 246 2.98 -36.32 4.28
CA SER A 246 2.86 -35.37 3.16
C SER A 246 4.18 -34.72 2.72
N ILE A 247 4.33 -34.41 1.42
CA ILE A 247 5.47 -33.67 0.88
C ILE A 247 5.01 -32.61 -0.11
N GLY A 248 5.61 -31.40 -0.07
CA GLY A 248 5.34 -30.37 -1.07
C GLY A 248 6.42 -29.32 -1.27
N GLY A 249 6.23 -28.45 -2.27
CA GLY A 249 7.14 -27.35 -2.57
C GLY A 249 8.47 -27.77 -3.21
N LEU A 250 8.55 -29.00 -3.72
CA LEU A 250 9.71 -29.55 -4.41
C LEU A 250 10.00 -28.73 -5.68
N ARG A 251 11.25 -28.35 -5.90
CA ARG A 251 11.67 -27.60 -7.10
C ARG A 251 12.93 -28.20 -7.68
N ASP A 252 12.93 -28.34 -9.00
CA ASP A 252 14.11 -28.69 -9.80
C ASP A 252 14.84 -29.96 -9.34
N LEU A 253 14.11 -30.95 -8.81
CA LEU A 253 14.70 -32.23 -8.41
C LEU A 253 15.31 -32.93 -9.63
N THR A 254 16.57 -33.32 -9.49
CA THR A 254 17.21 -34.28 -10.38
C THR A 254 16.51 -35.62 -10.27
N SER A 255 16.69 -36.50 -11.26
CA SER A 255 16.15 -37.87 -11.19
C SER A 255 16.57 -38.60 -9.91
N SER A 256 17.80 -38.37 -9.43
CA SER A 256 18.28 -38.91 -8.16
C SER A 256 17.49 -38.40 -6.95
N GLY A 257 17.20 -37.11 -6.88
CA GLY A 257 16.40 -36.53 -5.79
C GLY A 257 14.92 -36.97 -5.83
N MET A 258 14.40 -37.30 -7.01
CA MET A 258 13.05 -37.88 -7.14
C MET A 258 13.00 -39.32 -6.61
N ILE A 259 14.05 -40.11 -6.86
CA ILE A 259 14.16 -41.49 -6.36
C ILE A 259 14.13 -41.54 -4.82
N GLU A 260 14.75 -40.56 -4.15
CA GLU A 260 14.76 -40.46 -2.68
C GLU A 260 13.36 -40.28 -2.08
N ILE A 261 12.41 -39.67 -2.80
CA ILE A 261 11.03 -39.50 -2.34
C ILE A 261 10.33 -40.86 -2.21
N PHE A 262 10.61 -41.80 -3.11
CA PHE A 262 9.99 -43.12 -3.09
C PHE A 262 10.45 -44.00 -1.92
N GLU A 263 11.53 -43.62 -1.22
CA GLU A 263 11.95 -44.31 0.01
C GLU A 263 11.00 -44.00 1.19
N LEU A 264 10.17 -42.96 1.07
CA LEU A 264 9.22 -42.50 2.08
C LEU A 264 7.84 -43.16 1.86
N LYS A 265 7.76 -44.45 2.13
CA LYS A 265 6.61 -45.30 1.76
C LYS A 265 5.26 -44.92 2.37
N LYS A 266 5.25 -44.11 3.45
CA LYS A 266 4.03 -43.70 4.16
C LYS A 266 3.39 -42.41 3.63
N ILE A 267 4.00 -41.74 2.65
CA ILE A 267 3.45 -40.50 2.08
C ILE A 267 2.02 -40.74 1.58
N ARG A 268 1.10 -39.88 2.04
CA ARG A 268 -0.31 -39.86 1.59
C ARG A 268 -0.66 -38.69 0.72
N VAL A 269 0.07 -37.58 0.84
CA VAL A 269 -0.17 -36.35 0.06
C VAL A 269 1.13 -35.89 -0.60
N LEU A 270 1.15 -35.75 -1.92
CA LEU A 270 2.34 -35.30 -2.67
C LEU A 270 2.02 -34.05 -3.49
N ASN A 271 2.84 -33.02 -3.40
CA ASN A 271 2.68 -31.81 -4.19
C ASN A 271 3.85 -31.64 -5.15
N LEU A 272 3.55 -31.82 -6.44
CA LEU A 272 4.43 -31.63 -7.59
C LEU A 272 4.08 -30.37 -8.40
N SER A 273 3.34 -29.43 -7.80
CA SER A 273 2.89 -28.22 -8.49
C SER A 273 4.07 -27.37 -9.00
N SER A 274 3.89 -26.73 -10.15
CA SER A 274 4.90 -25.87 -10.78
C SER A 274 4.48 -24.40 -10.79
N LYS A 275 5.43 -23.52 -10.43
CA LYS A 275 5.28 -22.06 -10.56
C LYS A 275 5.81 -21.51 -11.89
N GLN A 276 6.64 -22.27 -12.62
CA GLN A 276 7.24 -21.82 -13.87
C GLN A 276 6.42 -22.29 -15.07
N LYS A 277 6.01 -21.35 -15.91
CA LYS A 277 5.57 -21.68 -17.27
C LYS A 277 6.79 -22.26 -18.00
N PHE A 278 6.70 -23.49 -18.49
CA PHE A 278 7.66 -24.10 -19.42
C PHE A 278 9.00 -24.62 -18.85
N ALA A 279 9.00 -25.33 -17.72
CA ALA A 279 10.13 -26.21 -17.43
C ALA A 279 10.25 -27.29 -18.53
N ARG A 280 11.44 -27.52 -19.07
CA ARG A 280 11.70 -28.43 -20.21
C ARG A 280 11.31 -29.91 -19.95
N ILE A 281 11.17 -30.29 -18.69
CA ILE A 281 10.66 -31.62 -18.28
C ILE A 281 9.77 -31.37 -17.05
N ASN A 282 8.52 -31.85 -17.11
CA ASN A 282 7.56 -31.71 -16.03
C ASN A 282 7.99 -32.60 -14.83
N MET A 283 7.90 -32.11 -13.59
CA MET A 283 8.19 -32.94 -12.41
C MET A 283 7.28 -34.16 -12.33
N PHE A 284 6.05 -34.04 -12.83
CA PHE A 284 5.12 -35.17 -12.91
C PHE A 284 5.62 -36.27 -13.86
N GLU A 285 6.15 -35.90 -15.03
CA GLU A 285 6.76 -36.87 -15.94
C GLU A 285 7.97 -37.53 -15.30
N ARG A 286 8.85 -36.77 -14.62
CA ARG A 286 10.00 -37.34 -13.89
C ARG A 286 9.58 -38.30 -12.79
N PHE A 287 8.51 -37.97 -12.08
CA PHE A 287 7.94 -38.84 -11.06
C PHE A 287 7.50 -40.17 -11.66
N LEU A 288 6.77 -40.15 -12.78
CA LEU A 288 6.35 -41.37 -13.48
C LEU A 288 7.52 -42.16 -14.07
N LEU A 289 8.52 -41.48 -14.65
CA LEU A 289 9.71 -42.10 -15.25
C LEU A 289 10.62 -42.82 -14.23
N CYS A 290 10.39 -42.65 -12.93
CA CYS A 290 11.15 -43.38 -11.91
C CYS A 290 10.72 -44.86 -11.81
N ASP A 291 9.58 -45.25 -12.39
CA ASP A 291 9.01 -46.60 -12.32
C ASP A 291 8.94 -47.16 -10.89
N LYS A 292 8.71 -46.26 -9.91
CA LYS A 292 8.53 -46.58 -8.49
C LYS A 292 7.13 -46.17 -8.04
N VAL A 293 6.67 -46.75 -6.92
CA VAL A 293 5.33 -46.54 -6.38
C VAL A 293 5.39 -46.03 -4.95
N LEU A 294 4.56 -45.03 -4.63
CA LEU A 294 4.25 -44.62 -3.26
C LEU A 294 2.94 -45.32 -2.82
N PRO A 295 3.02 -46.39 -2.01
CA PRO A 295 1.89 -47.31 -1.81
C PRO A 295 0.76 -46.72 -0.94
N GLU A 296 1.01 -45.67 -0.17
CA GLU A 296 -0.01 -45.00 0.66
C GLU A 296 -0.51 -43.68 0.03
N LEU A 297 -0.10 -43.33 -1.18
CA LEU A 297 -0.42 -42.05 -1.79
C LEU A 297 -1.92 -41.94 -2.10
N ARG A 298 -2.58 -40.96 -1.47
CA ARG A 298 -4.03 -40.69 -1.61
C ARG A 298 -4.35 -39.41 -2.37
N SER A 299 -3.50 -38.40 -2.26
CA SER A 299 -3.73 -37.10 -2.92
C SER A 299 -2.45 -36.60 -3.59
N ILE A 300 -2.60 -36.06 -4.79
CA ILE A 300 -1.48 -35.45 -5.51
C ILE A 300 -1.86 -34.09 -6.14
N ASP A 301 -1.03 -33.08 -5.90
CA ASP A 301 -1.19 -31.74 -6.48
C ASP A 301 -0.26 -31.56 -7.67
N LEU A 302 -0.84 -31.48 -8.87
CA LEU A 302 -0.19 -31.30 -10.16
C LEU A 302 -0.43 -29.88 -10.72
N SER A 303 -0.86 -28.93 -9.90
CA SER A 303 -1.21 -27.58 -10.32
C SER A 303 -0.05 -26.85 -10.99
N GLY A 304 -0.33 -26.12 -12.06
CA GLY A 304 0.70 -25.39 -12.80
C GLY A 304 1.58 -26.26 -13.70
N THR A 305 1.34 -27.57 -13.73
CA THR A 305 2.01 -28.50 -14.65
C THR A 305 1.16 -28.75 -15.90
N PHE A 306 1.78 -29.25 -16.97
CA PHE A 306 1.08 -29.70 -18.18
C PHE A 306 0.85 -31.20 -18.09
N VAL A 307 -0.42 -31.61 -18.00
CA VAL A 307 -0.80 -32.99 -17.71
C VAL A 307 -1.59 -33.57 -18.87
N GLU A 308 -1.01 -34.55 -19.56
CA GLU A 308 -1.68 -35.32 -20.60
C GLU A 308 -2.51 -36.46 -20.00
N ILE A 309 -3.63 -36.81 -20.65
CA ILE A 309 -4.60 -37.79 -20.12
C ILE A 309 -3.93 -39.15 -19.89
N HIS A 310 -3.11 -39.61 -20.83
CA HIS A 310 -2.43 -40.91 -20.71
C HIS A 310 -1.45 -40.97 -19.53
N LEU A 311 -0.90 -39.84 -19.09
CA LEU A 311 -0.03 -39.78 -17.90
C LEU A 311 -0.86 -39.89 -16.60
N LEU A 312 -2.09 -39.37 -16.58
CA LEU A 312 -3.02 -39.58 -15.47
C LEU A 312 -3.46 -41.04 -15.39
N GLU A 313 -3.76 -41.66 -16.52
CA GLU A 313 -4.08 -43.09 -16.60
C GLU A 313 -2.91 -43.93 -16.06
N SER A 314 -1.67 -43.60 -16.44
CA SER A 314 -0.45 -44.24 -15.92
C SER A 314 -0.30 -44.05 -14.41
N LEU A 315 -0.51 -42.84 -13.90
CA LEU A 315 -0.47 -42.54 -12.47
C LEU A 315 -1.49 -43.38 -11.69
N ILE A 316 -2.75 -43.40 -12.12
CA ILE A 316 -3.83 -44.11 -11.41
C ILE A 316 -3.59 -45.63 -11.47
N LYS A 317 -3.09 -46.14 -12.60
CA LYS A 317 -2.71 -47.55 -12.74
C LYS A 317 -1.57 -47.95 -11.80
N THR A 318 -0.59 -47.07 -11.60
CA THR A 318 0.58 -47.34 -10.74
C THR A 318 0.31 -47.04 -9.25
N HIS A 319 -0.62 -46.14 -8.96
CA HIS A 319 -0.97 -45.67 -7.61
C HIS A 319 -2.48 -45.80 -7.37
N PRO A 320 -3.01 -47.03 -7.20
CA PRO A 320 -4.45 -47.28 -7.09
C PRO A 320 -5.10 -46.74 -5.81
N THR A 321 -4.30 -46.27 -4.84
CA THR A 321 -4.78 -45.66 -3.59
C THR A 321 -5.12 -44.18 -3.73
N ILE A 322 -4.88 -43.57 -4.89
CA ILE A 322 -5.17 -42.16 -5.13
C ILE A 322 -6.68 -41.95 -5.13
N GLU A 323 -7.14 -41.06 -4.27
CA GLU A 323 -8.53 -40.62 -4.11
C GLU A 323 -8.74 -39.23 -4.73
N GLN A 324 -7.68 -38.41 -4.80
CA GLN A 324 -7.78 -37.00 -5.24
C GLN A 324 -6.58 -36.56 -6.10
N ILE A 325 -6.85 -35.83 -7.19
CA ILE A 325 -5.84 -35.20 -8.04
C ILE A 325 -6.19 -33.71 -8.25
N GLU A 326 -5.30 -32.80 -7.86
CA GLU A 326 -5.46 -31.36 -8.11
C GLU A 326 -4.75 -30.95 -9.42
N ILE A 327 -5.51 -30.39 -10.37
CA ILE A 327 -5.00 -29.88 -11.65
C ILE A 327 -5.56 -28.48 -11.89
N LEU A 328 -5.06 -27.50 -11.12
CA LEU A 328 -5.54 -26.12 -11.21
C LEU A 328 -5.03 -25.37 -12.45
N SER A 329 -4.33 -26.03 -13.39
CA SER A 329 -3.72 -25.44 -14.59
C SER A 329 -4.36 -25.75 -15.93
N SER A 330 -5.50 -26.42 -15.94
CA SER A 330 -6.14 -26.91 -17.15
C SER A 330 -7.51 -26.28 -17.35
N SER A 331 -7.75 -25.69 -18.52
CA SER A 331 -9.11 -25.38 -19.02
C SER A 331 -9.72 -26.57 -19.77
N ARG A 332 -8.98 -27.69 -19.92
CA ARG A 332 -9.47 -28.89 -20.58
C ARG A 332 -10.48 -29.59 -19.68
N GLN A 333 -11.61 -29.96 -20.26
CA GLN A 333 -12.54 -30.89 -19.65
C GLN A 333 -11.89 -32.27 -19.69
N TYR A 334 -11.68 -32.88 -18.53
CA TYR A 334 -11.32 -34.28 -18.43
C TYR A 334 -12.62 -35.08 -18.44
N PRO A 335 -12.80 -36.07 -19.34
CA PRO A 335 -14.02 -36.85 -19.39
C PRO A 335 -14.22 -37.57 -18.04
N PRO A 336 -15.37 -37.38 -17.36
CA PRO A 336 -15.65 -38.00 -16.06
C PRO A 336 -15.59 -39.53 -16.10
N GLU A 337 -15.84 -40.11 -17.28
CA GLU A 337 -15.94 -41.54 -17.53
C GLU A 337 -14.62 -42.29 -17.37
N ALA A 338 -13.47 -41.63 -17.50
CA ALA A 338 -12.16 -42.27 -17.39
C ALA A 338 -11.69 -42.46 -15.94
N PHE A 339 -12.30 -41.78 -14.96
CA PHE A 339 -11.74 -41.63 -13.61
C PHE A 339 -12.81 -41.67 -12.50
N HIS A 340 -13.77 -42.61 -12.58
CA HIS A 340 -14.95 -42.65 -11.70
C HIS A 340 -14.66 -42.68 -10.19
N ASP A 341 -13.55 -43.28 -9.75
CA ASP A 341 -13.19 -43.42 -8.34
C ASP A 341 -12.22 -42.33 -7.83
N VAL A 342 -11.78 -41.42 -8.70
CA VAL A 342 -10.77 -40.40 -8.37
C VAL A 342 -11.33 -39.00 -8.54
N GLN A 343 -11.29 -38.20 -7.49
CA GLN A 343 -11.75 -36.81 -7.53
C GLN A 343 -10.71 -35.91 -8.22
N ILE A 344 -11.04 -35.40 -9.41
CA ILE A 344 -10.20 -34.42 -10.12
C ILE A 344 -10.66 -32.99 -9.82
N LEU A 345 -9.85 -32.23 -9.09
CA LEU A 345 -10.11 -30.81 -8.78
C LEU A 345 -9.47 -29.91 -9.85
N SER A 346 -10.29 -29.22 -10.65
CA SER A 346 -9.82 -28.37 -11.77
C SER A 346 -10.63 -27.09 -11.94
N CYS A 347 -10.02 -26.06 -12.54
CA CYS A 347 -10.65 -24.76 -12.84
C CYS A 347 -11.42 -24.78 -14.18
N GLN A 348 -12.24 -25.81 -14.41
CA GLN A 348 -12.92 -26.06 -15.69
C GLN A 348 -14.12 -25.12 -15.99
N ASN A 349 -14.77 -24.62 -14.94
CA ASN A 349 -15.88 -23.68 -15.02
C ASN A 349 -15.86 -22.73 -13.81
N LEU A 350 -16.65 -21.66 -13.87
CA LEU A 350 -16.64 -20.62 -12.85
C LEU A 350 -17.22 -21.09 -11.51
N THR A 351 -18.24 -21.97 -11.50
CA THR A 351 -18.84 -22.54 -10.29
C THR A 351 -17.82 -23.35 -9.49
N VAL A 352 -17.13 -24.29 -10.15
CA VAL A 352 -16.10 -25.13 -9.51
C VAL A 352 -14.92 -24.25 -9.06
N SER A 353 -14.50 -23.29 -9.89
CA SER A 353 -13.46 -22.34 -9.50
C SER A 353 -13.82 -21.52 -8.26
N THR A 354 -15.09 -21.11 -8.14
CA THR A 354 -15.60 -20.37 -6.98
C THR A 354 -15.53 -21.20 -5.72
N GLN A 355 -15.95 -22.47 -5.79
CA GLN A 355 -15.89 -23.38 -4.64
C GLN A 355 -14.44 -23.64 -4.21
N LEU A 356 -13.57 -23.99 -5.17
CA LEU A 356 -12.13 -24.18 -4.91
C LEU A 356 -11.49 -22.93 -4.30
N LEU A 357 -11.84 -21.73 -4.78
CA LEU A 357 -11.31 -20.49 -4.21
C LEU A 357 -11.73 -20.33 -2.75
N LYS A 358 -13.00 -20.57 -2.41
CA LYS A 358 -13.51 -20.49 -1.03
C LYS A 358 -12.83 -21.50 -0.12
N ASP A 359 -12.73 -22.76 -0.57
CA ASP A 359 -12.12 -23.85 0.18
C ASP A 359 -10.65 -23.53 0.46
N TYR A 360 -9.87 -23.23 -0.58
CA TYR A 360 -8.45 -22.90 -0.40
C TYR A 360 -8.21 -21.59 0.35
N ALA A 361 -9.08 -20.59 0.19
CA ALA A 361 -8.96 -19.37 0.98
C ALA A 361 -9.25 -19.62 2.47
N SER A 362 -10.23 -20.48 2.80
CA SER A 362 -10.54 -20.87 4.18
C SER A 362 -9.35 -21.59 4.83
N LEU A 363 -8.65 -22.40 4.06
CA LEU A 363 -7.44 -23.12 4.44
C LEU A 363 -6.17 -22.24 4.38
N LYS A 364 -6.29 -20.94 4.05
CA LYS A 364 -5.17 -20.01 3.87
C LYS A 364 -4.09 -20.52 2.89
N ASN A 365 -4.52 -21.32 1.92
CA ASN A 365 -3.65 -22.02 0.97
C ASN A 365 -3.21 -21.08 -0.16
N PHE A 366 -2.15 -20.31 0.07
CA PHE A 366 -1.69 -19.27 -0.85
C PHE A 366 -1.46 -19.80 -2.28
N SER A 367 -0.80 -20.96 -2.43
CA SER A 367 -0.41 -21.48 -3.74
C SER A 367 -1.64 -21.86 -4.56
N SER A 368 -2.59 -22.59 -3.97
CA SER A 368 -3.82 -22.95 -4.68
C SER A 368 -4.69 -21.74 -4.96
N VAL A 369 -4.83 -20.81 -4.01
CA VAL A 369 -5.55 -19.54 -4.25
C VAL A 369 -4.92 -18.79 -5.44
N TYR A 370 -3.60 -18.70 -5.49
CA TYR A 370 -2.87 -18.11 -6.62
C TYR A 370 -3.20 -18.82 -7.94
N HIS A 371 -3.16 -20.15 -7.95
CA HIS A 371 -3.46 -20.96 -9.15
C HIS A 371 -4.92 -20.85 -9.59
N VAL A 372 -5.88 -20.87 -8.66
CA VAL A 372 -7.29 -20.67 -8.97
C VAL A 372 -7.49 -19.28 -9.59
N LEU A 373 -7.00 -18.21 -8.95
CA LEU A 373 -7.19 -16.85 -9.48
C LEU A 373 -6.55 -16.65 -10.86
N ILE A 374 -5.32 -17.14 -11.09
CA ILE A 374 -4.65 -16.95 -12.39
C ILE A 374 -5.34 -17.72 -13.53
N TRP A 375 -5.83 -18.93 -13.27
CA TRP A 375 -6.45 -19.75 -14.31
C TRP A 375 -7.91 -19.39 -14.53
N THR A 376 -8.66 -19.11 -13.48
CA THR A 376 -10.01 -18.56 -13.61
C THR A 376 -9.99 -17.18 -14.27
N SER A 377 -8.96 -16.35 -14.05
CA SER A 377 -8.80 -15.10 -14.82
C SER A 377 -8.70 -15.34 -16.33
N LYS A 378 -8.01 -16.39 -16.78
CA LYS A 378 -7.92 -16.74 -18.21
C LYS A 378 -9.22 -17.33 -18.74
N LEU A 379 -9.86 -18.21 -17.95
CA LEU A 379 -11.16 -18.77 -18.27
C LEU A 379 -12.19 -17.64 -18.51
N MET A 380 -12.16 -16.61 -17.66
CA MET A 380 -13.03 -15.45 -17.77
C MET A 380 -12.71 -14.56 -18.96
N ASP A 381 -11.49 -14.53 -19.48
CA ASP A 381 -11.20 -13.82 -20.74
C ASP A 381 -11.98 -14.44 -21.92
N GLU A 382 -12.20 -15.76 -21.89
CA GLU A 382 -12.85 -16.51 -22.97
C GLU A 382 -14.37 -16.67 -22.78
N ARG A 383 -14.84 -16.85 -21.53
CA ARG A 383 -16.20 -17.33 -21.26
C ARG A 383 -17.13 -16.35 -20.54
N PHE A 384 -16.64 -15.19 -20.09
CA PHE A 384 -17.43 -14.28 -19.24
C PHE A 384 -18.82 -13.94 -19.80
N ASP A 385 -18.91 -13.71 -21.12
CA ASP A 385 -20.16 -13.25 -21.73
C ASP A 385 -21.23 -14.35 -21.78
N ILE A 386 -20.85 -15.62 -21.61
CA ILE A 386 -21.73 -16.80 -21.59
C ILE A 386 -22.12 -17.18 -20.15
N GLU A 387 -21.33 -16.77 -19.14
CA GLU A 387 -21.62 -17.03 -17.73
C GLU A 387 -22.87 -16.26 -17.26
N ASN A 388 -23.70 -16.93 -16.46
CA ASN A 388 -24.90 -16.33 -15.90
C ASN A 388 -24.58 -15.36 -14.75
N GLU A 389 -25.55 -14.50 -14.40
CA GLU A 389 -25.37 -13.46 -13.38
C GLU A 389 -25.05 -14.05 -12.00
N ILE A 390 -25.74 -15.11 -11.59
CA ILE A 390 -25.60 -15.74 -10.27
C ILE A 390 -24.18 -16.24 -10.07
N THR A 391 -23.67 -17.03 -11.03
CA THR A 391 -22.30 -17.57 -10.99
C THR A 391 -21.25 -16.45 -10.97
N THR A 392 -21.49 -15.38 -11.73
CA THR A 392 -20.58 -14.23 -11.79
C THR A 392 -20.57 -13.45 -10.47
N ARG A 393 -21.72 -13.31 -9.79
CA ARG A 393 -21.83 -12.67 -8.48
C ARG A 393 -21.21 -13.52 -7.37
N ASP A 394 -21.37 -14.84 -7.42
CA ASP A 394 -20.72 -15.73 -6.45
C ASP A 394 -19.20 -15.73 -6.59
N TRP A 395 -18.69 -15.65 -7.82
CA TRP A 395 -17.27 -15.46 -8.08
C TRP A 395 -16.74 -14.14 -7.51
N PHE A 396 -17.48 -13.03 -7.69
CA PHE A 396 -17.13 -11.74 -7.09
C PHE A 396 -17.04 -11.82 -5.56
N ARG A 397 -18.02 -12.45 -4.90
CA ARG A 397 -18.00 -12.65 -3.44
C ARG A 397 -16.80 -13.47 -2.99
N ALA A 398 -16.48 -14.56 -3.70
CA ALA A 398 -15.32 -15.38 -3.38
C ALA A 398 -13.99 -14.62 -3.54
N ILE A 399 -13.85 -13.76 -4.56
CA ILE A 399 -12.67 -12.88 -4.70
C ILE A 399 -12.57 -11.91 -3.53
N ARG A 400 -13.69 -11.26 -3.17
CA ARG A 400 -13.75 -10.34 -2.02
C ARG A 400 -13.26 -11.02 -0.75
N GLU A 401 -13.90 -12.13 -0.38
CA GLU A 401 -13.57 -12.88 0.84
C GLU A 401 -12.10 -13.32 0.83
N THR A 402 -11.56 -13.66 -0.34
CA THR A 402 -10.15 -13.99 -0.50
C THR A 402 -9.25 -12.77 -0.24
N ILE A 403 -9.56 -11.60 -0.79
CA ILE A 403 -8.78 -10.37 -0.56
C ILE A 403 -8.76 -10.02 0.94
N GLU A 404 -9.89 -10.17 1.63
CA GLU A 404 -10.03 -9.96 3.08
C GLU A 404 -9.21 -10.97 3.90
N LYS A 405 -9.21 -12.25 3.50
CA LYS A 405 -8.43 -13.32 4.16
C LYS A 405 -6.91 -13.19 3.93
N PHE A 406 -6.48 -12.52 2.86
CA PHE A 406 -5.07 -12.32 2.53
C PHE A 406 -4.68 -10.82 2.46
N PRO A 407 -4.82 -10.03 3.54
CA PRO A 407 -4.75 -8.56 3.48
C PRO A 407 -3.38 -7.99 3.08
N ILE A 408 -2.31 -8.77 3.24
CA ILE A 408 -0.92 -8.31 3.00
C ILE A 408 -0.37 -8.90 1.68
N SER A 409 -1.11 -9.80 1.02
CA SER A 409 -0.60 -10.47 -0.17
C SER A 409 -0.79 -9.65 -1.44
N ALA A 410 0.24 -8.90 -1.82
CA ALA A 410 0.24 -8.14 -3.07
C ALA A 410 0.00 -9.02 -4.32
N ASN A 411 0.50 -10.27 -4.32
CA ASN A 411 0.31 -11.20 -5.43
C ASN A 411 -1.14 -11.70 -5.56
N ILE A 412 -1.77 -12.09 -4.44
CA ILE A 412 -3.17 -12.51 -4.43
C ILE A 412 -4.07 -11.33 -4.79
N HIS A 413 -3.81 -10.15 -4.21
CA HIS A 413 -4.53 -8.93 -4.57
C HIS A 413 -4.39 -8.59 -6.05
N LEU A 414 -3.22 -8.81 -6.66
CA LEU A 414 -3.00 -8.47 -8.07
C LEU A 414 -3.78 -9.40 -8.99
N LEU A 415 -3.83 -10.68 -8.67
CA LEU A 415 -4.64 -11.64 -9.42
C LEU A 415 -6.14 -11.42 -9.18
N GLY A 416 -6.55 -11.19 -7.93
CA GLY A 416 -7.93 -10.82 -7.59
C GLY A 416 -8.36 -9.57 -8.37
N LEU A 417 -7.51 -8.56 -8.43
CA LEU A 417 -7.74 -7.33 -9.19
C LEU A 417 -7.87 -7.59 -10.70
N LYS A 418 -7.09 -8.50 -11.28
CA LYS A 418 -7.28 -8.92 -12.68
C LYS A 418 -8.65 -9.55 -12.90
N CYS A 419 -9.10 -10.41 -11.99
CA CYS A 419 -10.45 -10.99 -12.07
C CYS A 419 -11.53 -9.89 -11.93
N LEU A 420 -11.36 -8.95 -11.00
CA LEU A 420 -12.26 -7.81 -10.83
C LEU A 420 -12.27 -6.90 -12.07
N GLN A 421 -11.12 -6.69 -12.74
CA GLN A 421 -11.04 -5.96 -14.00
C GLN A 421 -11.88 -6.59 -15.10
N GLN A 422 -11.93 -7.93 -15.18
CA GLN A 422 -12.76 -8.62 -16.16
C GLN A 422 -14.25 -8.45 -15.88
N ILE A 423 -14.62 -8.55 -14.60
CA ILE A 423 -15.97 -8.29 -14.11
C ILE A 423 -16.40 -6.85 -14.44
N SER A 424 -15.49 -5.89 -14.24
CA SER A 424 -15.77 -4.48 -14.40
C SER A 424 -15.53 -3.96 -15.82
N ARG A 425 -15.36 -4.81 -16.84
CA ARG A 425 -14.99 -4.37 -18.18
C ARG A 425 -16.20 -3.89 -18.98
N LYS A 426 -16.13 -2.67 -19.53
CA LYS A 426 -17.22 -2.07 -20.35
C LYS A 426 -18.56 -2.12 -19.59
N GLU A 427 -19.62 -2.62 -20.24
CA GLU A 427 -20.96 -2.72 -19.68
C GLU A 427 -21.15 -3.92 -18.76
N ARG A 428 -20.20 -4.85 -18.63
CA ARG A 428 -20.34 -6.06 -17.79
C ARG A 428 -20.67 -5.78 -16.33
N ILE A 429 -20.19 -4.64 -15.82
CA ILE A 429 -20.48 -4.17 -14.46
C ILE A 429 -21.97 -3.89 -14.23
N SER A 430 -22.76 -3.72 -15.30
CA SER A 430 -24.21 -3.52 -15.21
C SER A 430 -24.95 -4.77 -14.69
N LYS A 431 -24.38 -5.98 -14.89
CA LYS A 431 -24.88 -7.25 -14.35
C LYS A 431 -24.87 -7.31 -12.82
N PHE A 432 -24.18 -6.39 -12.15
CA PHE A 432 -24.07 -6.37 -10.70
C PHE A 432 -25.09 -5.45 -10.07
N SER A 433 -25.61 -5.84 -8.91
CA SER A 433 -26.52 -5.00 -8.13
C SER A 433 -25.81 -3.73 -7.65
N ILE A 434 -26.58 -2.70 -7.28
CA ILE A 434 -26.04 -1.46 -6.72
C ILE A 434 -25.17 -1.77 -5.49
N ALA A 435 -25.64 -2.64 -4.59
CA ALA A 435 -24.89 -3.06 -3.41
C ALA A 435 -23.54 -3.68 -3.77
N ASP A 436 -23.50 -4.58 -4.75
CA ASP A 436 -22.24 -5.21 -5.17
C ASP A 436 -21.26 -4.18 -5.76
N ARG A 437 -21.76 -3.16 -6.47
CA ARG A 437 -20.92 -2.08 -7.02
C ARG A 437 -20.34 -1.17 -5.93
N HIS A 438 -21.12 -0.86 -4.89
CA HIS A 438 -20.60 -0.16 -3.72
C HIS A 438 -19.53 -0.98 -3.00
N GLU A 439 -19.75 -2.28 -2.89
CA GLU A 439 -18.80 -3.18 -2.27
C GLU A 439 -17.50 -3.27 -3.07
N LEU A 440 -17.58 -3.27 -4.40
CA LEU A 440 -16.40 -3.18 -5.26
C LEU A 440 -15.57 -1.92 -4.95
N VAL A 441 -16.20 -0.74 -4.78
CA VAL A 441 -15.47 0.49 -4.38
C VAL A 441 -14.74 0.29 -3.05
N ASN A 442 -15.40 -0.30 -2.06
CA ASN A 442 -14.81 -0.53 -0.74
C ASN A 442 -13.59 -1.45 -0.81
N ILE A 443 -13.67 -2.56 -1.55
CA ILE A 443 -12.55 -3.49 -1.75
C ILE A 443 -11.38 -2.78 -2.45
N LEU A 444 -11.67 -2.00 -3.50
CA LEU A 444 -10.64 -1.28 -4.25
C LEU A 444 -9.90 -0.27 -3.38
N PHE A 445 -10.62 0.48 -2.53
CA PHE A 445 -9.97 1.38 -1.58
C PHE A 445 -9.25 0.66 -0.45
N ALA A 446 -9.77 -0.48 0.03
CA ALA A 446 -9.06 -1.31 0.99
C ALA A 446 -7.71 -1.78 0.44
N ILE A 447 -7.62 -2.16 -0.84
CA ILE A 447 -6.33 -2.50 -1.49
C ILE A 447 -5.38 -1.31 -1.48
N CYS A 448 -5.87 -0.11 -1.80
CA CYS A 448 -5.07 1.12 -1.76
C CYS A 448 -4.56 1.45 -0.34
N ASP A 449 -5.41 1.29 0.68
CA ASP A 449 -5.12 1.69 2.05
C ASP A 449 -3.99 0.88 2.71
N VAL A 450 -3.79 -0.38 2.29
CA VAL A 450 -2.72 -1.24 2.82
C VAL A 450 -1.39 -1.04 2.07
N ARG A 451 -1.32 -0.18 1.04
CA ARG A 451 -0.15 -0.04 0.15
C ARG A 451 0.37 1.39 0.10
N VAL A 452 0.81 1.89 1.24
CA VAL A 452 1.24 3.28 1.43
C VAL A 452 2.56 3.59 0.69
N ASP A 453 3.51 2.65 0.70
CA ASP A 453 4.85 2.84 0.11
C ASP A 453 4.94 2.25 -1.31
N TYR A 454 3.83 2.19 -2.06
CA TYR A 454 3.74 1.52 -3.37
C TYR A 454 4.75 2.01 -4.42
N LYS A 455 5.32 3.20 -4.23
CA LYS A 455 6.34 3.77 -5.11
C LYS A 455 7.66 3.00 -5.07
N GLU A 456 7.95 2.32 -3.98
CA GLU A 456 9.18 1.54 -3.80
C GLU A 456 9.01 0.10 -4.32
N CYS A 457 7.77 -0.38 -4.46
CA CYS A 457 7.46 -1.74 -4.89
C CYS A 457 6.72 -1.77 -6.24
N LYS A 458 7.38 -2.32 -7.27
CA LYS A 458 6.81 -2.44 -8.63
C LYS A 458 5.48 -3.20 -8.68
N ILE A 459 5.29 -4.20 -7.81
CA ILE A 459 4.03 -4.98 -7.76
C ILE A 459 2.90 -4.11 -7.17
N GLU A 460 3.19 -3.34 -6.14
CA GLU A 460 2.22 -2.44 -5.51
C GLU A 460 1.85 -1.28 -6.42
N ALA A 461 2.80 -0.69 -7.14
CA ALA A 461 2.50 0.31 -8.16
C ALA A 461 1.51 -0.23 -9.22
N LYS A 462 1.68 -1.48 -9.67
CA LYS A 462 0.75 -2.14 -10.60
C LYS A 462 -0.63 -2.38 -10.00
N LEU A 463 -0.70 -2.68 -8.69
CA LEU A 463 -1.96 -2.82 -7.97
C LEU A 463 -2.73 -1.50 -7.97
N ILE A 464 -2.08 -0.41 -7.54
CA ILE A 464 -2.68 0.93 -7.50
C ILE A 464 -3.14 1.35 -8.90
N GLU A 465 -2.30 1.16 -9.92
CA GLU A 465 -2.68 1.42 -11.31
C GLU A 465 -3.92 0.62 -11.72
N GLY A 466 -3.95 -0.67 -11.40
CA GLY A 466 -5.07 -1.55 -11.74
C GLY A 466 -6.39 -1.17 -11.04
N VAL A 467 -6.32 -0.66 -9.80
CA VAL A 467 -7.48 -0.14 -9.06
C VAL A 467 -8.07 1.05 -9.80
N TRP A 468 -7.23 2.02 -10.14
CA TRP A 468 -7.68 3.22 -10.84
C TRP A 468 -8.17 2.93 -12.26
N GLU A 469 -7.64 1.92 -12.93
CA GLU A 469 -8.17 1.47 -14.23
C GLU A 469 -9.58 0.86 -14.13
N ILE A 470 -9.93 0.17 -13.04
CA ILE A 470 -11.32 -0.27 -12.78
C ILE A 470 -12.22 0.96 -12.54
N LEU A 471 -11.82 1.85 -11.64
CA LEU A 471 -12.59 3.04 -11.27
C LEU A 471 -12.79 4.01 -12.45
N LYS A 472 -11.95 3.94 -13.48
CA LYS A 472 -12.09 4.72 -14.71
C LYS A 472 -13.28 4.30 -15.60
N ASN A 473 -13.90 3.15 -15.36
CA ASN A 473 -15.04 2.71 -16.16
C ASN A 473 -16.25 3.65 -15.99
N ARG A 474 -16.69 4.27 -17.09
CA ARG A 474 -17.84 5.18 -17.13
C ARG A 474 -19.17 4.53 -16.74
N HIS A 475 -19.39 3.28 -17.12
CA HIS A 475 -20.61 2.56 -16.75
C HIS A 475 -20.65 2.30 -15.25
N PHE A 476 -19.48 2.03 -14.64
CA PHE A 476 -19.36 1.87 -13.20
C PHE A 476 -19.62 3.19 -12.47
N LEU A 477 -18.96 4.27 -12.90
CA LEU A 477 -19.13 5.60 -12.33
C LEU A 477 -20.54 6.18 -12.54
N SER A 478 -21.30 5.70 -13.53
CA SER A 478 -22.70 6.10 -13.74
C SER A 478 -23.70 5.39 -12.81
N THR A 479 -23.22 4.57 -11.86
CA THR A 479 -24.10 3.85 -10.93
C THR A 479 -24.85 4.84 -10.03
N THR A 480 -26.17 4.71 -9.99
CA THR A 480 -27.04 5.52 -9.13
C THR A 480 -26.64 5.40 -7.66
N ASN A 481 -26.59 6.52 -6.95
CA ASN A 481 -26.23 6.63 -5.53
C ASN A 481 -24.80 6.17 -5.17
N LEU A 482 -23.93 5.91 -6.16
CA LEU A 482 -22.52 5.66 -5.90
C LEU A 482 -21.90 6.91 -5.26
N ASN A 483 -21.03 6.74 -4.26
CA ASN A 483 -20.36 7.88 -3.61
C ASN A 483 -19.25 8.45 -4.52
N ILE A 484 -19.68 9.20 -5.53
CA ILE A 484 -18.83 9.83 -6.55
C ILE A 484 -17.91 10.88 -5.93
N GLN A 485 -18.34 11.54 -4.84
CA GLN A 485 -17.53 12.49 -4.09
C GLN A 485 -16.29 11.81 -3.49
N ARG A 486 -16.47 10.70 -2.77
CA ARG A 486 -15.34 9.93 -2.20
C ARG A 486 -14.37 9.48 -3.28
N ILE A 487 -14.86 9.08 -4.46
CA ILE A 487 -14.00 8.70 -5.59
C ILE A 487 -13.22 9.91 -6.13
N TYR A 488 -13.87 11.08 -6.23
CA TYR A 488 -13.21 12.31 -6.65
C TYR A 488 -12.11 12.72 -5.66
N GLU A 489 -12.41 12.74 -4.36
CA GLU A 489 -11.48 13.13 -3.30
C GLU A 489 -10.23 12.23 -3.29
N ASN A 490 -10.41 10.91 -3.33
CA ASN A 490 -9.28 9.98 -3.42
C ASN A 490 -8.49 10.19 -4.72
N ALA A 491 -9.15 10.45 -5.86
CA ALA A 491 -8.44 10.71 -7.11
C ALA A 491 -7.62 12.01 -7.06
N LEU A 492 -8.12 13.05 -6.38
CA LEU A 492 -7.40 14.31 -6.16
C LEU A 492 -6.16 14.08 -5.29
N GLU A 493 -6.28 13.32 -4.20
CA GLU A 493 -5.16 12.98 -3.33
C GLU A 493 -4.03 12.27 -4.11
N TYR A 494 -4.38 11.28 -4.94
CA TYR A 494 -3.40 10.61 -5.81
C TYR A 494 -2.80 11.56 -6.85
N CYS A 495 -3.53 12.58 -7.33
CA CYS A 495 -2.96 13.58 -8.23
C CYS A 495 -1.87 14.43 -7.57
N LEU A 496 -1.97 14.70 -6.26
CA LEU A 496 -0.97 15.41 -5.47
C LEU A 496 0.25 14.54 -5.17
N ILE A 497 0.01 13.27 -4.81
CA ILE A 497 1.05 12.31 -4.47
C ILE A 497 1.88 11.93 -5.72
N GLU A 498 1.21 11.69 -6.84
CA GLU A 498 1.83 11.18 -8.07
C GLU A 498 2.42 12.32 -8.89
N LYS A 499 3.67 12.67 -8.60
CA LYS A 499 4.45 13.66 -9.36
C LYS A 499 4.74 13.14 -10.78
N ALA A 500 3.82 13.39 -11.70
CA ALA A 500 3.92 13.10 -13.15
C ALA A 500 4.00 11.61 -13.54
N GLY A 501 3.11 10.76 -13.00
CA GLY A 501 3.00 9.33 -13.33
C GLY A 501 1.77 8.94 -14.19
N ILE A 502 1.67 7.66 -14.55
CA ILE A 502 0.51 7.06 -15.26
C ILE A 502 -0.76 7.17 -14.39
N ILE A 503 -0.65 6.88 -13.10
CA ILE A 503 -1.76 6.96 -12.13
C ILE A 503 -2.37 8.36 -12.09
N GLN A 504 -1.54 9.41 -12.08
CA GLN A 504 -2.02 10.80 -12.12
C GLN A 504 -2.91 11.06 -13.33
N ASN A 505 -2.53 10.58 -14.52
CA ASN A 505 -3.34 10.80 -15.73
C ASN A 505 -4.68 10.05 -15.68
N VAL A 506 -4.72 8.87 -15.05
CA VAL A 506 -5.96 8.11 -14.85
C VAL A 506 -6.87 8.82 -13.85
N CYS A 507 -6.32 9.24 -12.70
CA CYS A 507 -7.04 9.98 -11.67
C CYS A 507 -7.64 11.29 -12.20
N MET A 508 -6.88 12.07 -12.99
CA MET A 508 -7.41 13.28 -13.63
C MET A 508 -8.58 12.98 -14.58
N LYS A 509 -8.55 11.86 -15.33
CA LYS A 509 -9.68 11.46 -16.18
C LYS A 509 -10.91 11.11 -15.36
N ILE A 510 -10.72 10.44 -14.22
CA ILE A 510 -11.78 10.10 -13.27
C ILE A 510 -12.37 11.39 -12.71
N MET A 511 -11.55 12.28 -12.13
CA MET A 511 -11.99 13.58 -11.61
C MET A 511 -12.83 14.37 -12.61
N LYS A 512 -12.42 14.39 -13.89
CA LYS A 512 -13.18 15.07 -14.96
C LYS A 512 -14.57 14.49 -15.12
N TYR A 513 -14.66 13.17 -15.11
CA TYR A 513 -15.91 12.46 -15.35
C TYR A 513 -16.82 12.51 -14.14
N THR A 514 -16.30 12.22 -12.95
CA THR A 514 -17.04 12.27 -11.68
C THR A 514 -17.61 13.65 -11.43
N PHE A 515 -16.83 14.72 -11.66
CA PHE A 515 -17.33 16.08 -11.55
C PHE A 515 -18.44 16.41 -12.55
N LYS A 516 -18.40 15.85 -13.77
CA LYS A 516 -19.44 16.09 -14.78
C LYS A 516 -20.78 15.44 -14.40
N ILE A 517 -20.75 14.29 -13.73
CA ILE A 517 -21.96 13.53 -13.36
C ILE A 517 -22.48 13.85 -11.96
N MET A 518 -21.64 14.43 -11.10
CA MET A 518 -22.01 14.87 -9.75
C MET A 518 -23.05 15.99 -9.83
N LYS A 519 -24.07 15.96 -8.96
CA LYS A 519 -25.11 16.99 -8.95
C LYS A 519 -24.51 18.35 -8.51
N PRO A 520 -25.04 19.49 -8.98
CA PRO A 520 -24.54 20.80 -8.58
C PRO A 520 -24.54 21.03 -7.07
N GLU A 521 -25.51 20.48 -6.35
CA GLU A 521 -25.61 20.58 -4.89
C GLU A 521 -24.44 19.84 -4.22
N ASP A 522 -24.16 18.62 -4.65
CA ASP A 522 -23.03 17.81 -4.16
C ASP A 522 -21.68 18.46 -4.50
N GLN A 523 -21.55 19.08 -5.70
CA GLN A 523 -20.36 19.85 -6.08
C GLN A 523 -20.15 21.04 -5.15
N LYS A 524 -21.22 21.75 -4.82
CA LYS A 524 -21.20 22.88 -3.90
C LYS A 524 -20.82 22.40 -2.50
N GLU A 525 -21.38 21.29 -2.02
CA GLU A 525 -21.00 20.72 -0.72
C GLU A 525 -19.51 20.32 -0.68
N MET A 526 -19.05 19.59 -1.69
CA MET A 526 -17.65 19.16 -1.82
C MET A 526 -16.68 20.35 -1.78
N PHE A 527 -16.93 21.41 -2.54
CA PHE A 527 -16.10 22.62 -2.50
C PHE A 527 -16.29 23.49 -1.24
N GLY A 528 -17.27 23.16 -0.40
CA GLY A 528 -17.37 23.70 0.95
C GLY A 528 -16.26 23.20 1.88
N ASN A 529 -15.64 22.06 1.56
CA ASN A 529 -14.52 21.51 2.31
C ASN A 529 -13.21 22.25 1.97
N LEU A 530 -12.68 22.98 2.95
CA LEU A 530 -11.45 23.78 2.80
C LEU A 530 -10.22 22.92 2.45
N ASP A 531 -10.16 21.67 2.88
CA ASP A 531 -9.02 20.78 2.58
C ASP A 531 -8.97 20.47 1.08
N ILE A 532 -10.12 20.17 0.45
CA ILE A 532 -10.22 19.97 -1.01
C ILE A 532 -9.81 21.23 -1.77
N CYS A 533 -10.20 22.41 -1.26
CA CYS A 533 -9.80 23.68 -1.85
C CYS A 533 -8.28 23.89 -1.80
N ARG A 534 -7.65 23.59 -0.67
CA ARG A 534 -6.18 23.65 -0.50
C ARG A 534 -5.48 22.69 -1.45
N ASP A 535 -5.96 21.46 -1.55
CA ASP A 535 -5.43 20.42 -2.42
C ASP A 535 -5.48 20.81 -3.90
N LEU A 536 -6.58 21.44 -4.34
CA LEU A 536 -6.70 21.96 -5.71
C LEU A 536 -5.73 23.13 -5.97
N VAL A 537 -5.64 24.08 -5.04
CA VAL A 537 -4.74 25.23 -5.14
C VAL A 537 -3.28 24.78 -5.14
N GLU A 538 -2.92 23.79 -4.32
CA GLU A 538 -1.59 23.18 -4.29
C GLU A 538 -1.29 22.43 -5.60
N SER A 539 -2.24 21.63 -6.10
CA SER A 539 -2.13 20.95 -7.40
C SER A 539 -1.85 21.95 -8.54
N LEU A 540 -2.58 23.07 -8.55
CA LEU A 540 -2.38 24.13 -9.54
C LEU A 540 -0.96 24.71 -9.46
N ASN A 541 -0.50 25.04 -8.25
CA ASN A 541 0.84 25.57 -8.01
C ASN A 541 1.95 24.57 -8.38
N PHE A 542 1.75 23.28 -8.12
CA PHE A 542 2.66 22.22 -8.54
C PHE A 542 2.79 22.17 -10.07
N PHE A 543 1.67 22.16 -10.81
CA PHE A 543 1.70 22.14 -12.28
C PHE A 543 2.30 23.42 -12.87
N TYR A 544 2.10 24.56 -12.22
CA TYR A 544 2.77 25.82 -12.59
C TYR A 544 4.30 25.74 -12.44
N ARG A 545 4.77 25.27 -11.28
CA ARG A 545 6.22 25.16 -10.97
C ARG A 545 6.91 24.18 -11.91
N THR A 546 6.26 23.05 -12.19
CA THR A 546 6.78 22.00 -13.08
C THR A 546 6.52 22.24 -14.57
N LYS A 547 5.99 23.42 -14.94
CA LYS A 547 5.72 23.82 -16.33
C LYS A 547 4.72 22.91 -17.08
N GLN A 548 3.83 22.20 -16.37
CA GLN A 548 2.84 21.28 -16.95
C GLN A 548 1.54 21.99 -17.36
N PHE A 549 1.59 22.79 -18.43
CA PHE A 549 0.51 23.69 -18.83
C PHE A 549 -0.86 23.02 -19.05
N LYS A 550 -0.92 21.86 -19.74
CA LYS A 550 -2.19 21.14 -19.98
C LYS A 550 -2.86 20.69 -18.67
N LYS A 551 -2.07 20.28 -17.67
CA LYS A 551 -2.58 19.86 -16.35
C LYS A 551 -2.95 21.05 -15.48
N TYR A 552 -2.20 22.15 -15.58
CA TYR A 552 -2.59 23.43 -14.99
C TYR A 552 -3.98 23.87 -15.48
N GLN A 553 -4.19 23.89 -16.80
CA GLN A 553 -5.51 24.26 -17.37
C GLN A 553 -6.62 23.30 -16.94
N PHE A 554 -6.30 22.03 -16.71
CA PHE A 554 -7.25 21.06 -16.20
C PHE A 554 -7.72 21.43 -14.79
N VAL A 555 -6.78 21.64 -13.85
CA VAL A 555 -7.10 22.00 -12.45
C VAL A 555 -7.79 23.36 -12.37
N LEU A 556 -7.37 24.31 -13.20
CA LEU A 556 -7.96 25.65 -13.25
C LEU A 556 -9.48 25.62 -13.45
N LYS A 557 -10.01 24.67 -14.24
CA LYS A 557 -11.47 24.53 -14.45
C LYS A 557 -12.22 24.20 -13.16
N PHE A 558 -11.64 23.39 -12.28
CA PHE A 558 -12.24 23.07 -10.99
C PHE A 558 -12.14 24.25 -10.03
N ILE A 559 -11.00 24.97 -10.04
CA ILE A 559 -10.84 26.16 -9.19
C ILE A 559 -11.82 27.26 -9.58
N ILE A 560 -12.08 27.47 -10.87
CA ILE A 560 -13.11 28.43 -11.32
C ILE A 560 -14.47 28.05 -10.74
N LYS A 561 -14.86 26.77 -10.81
CA LYS A 561 -16.13 26.30 -10.25
C LYS A 561 -16.18 26.39 -8.72
N MET A 562 -15.09 26.03 -8.04
CA MET A 562 -14.94 26.19 -6.60
C MET A 562 -15.12 27.65 -6.17
N VAL A 563 -14.56 28.59 -6.93
CA VAL A 563 -14.70 30.04 -6.69
C VAL A 563 -16.13 30.54 -6.92
N GLU A 564 -16.82 30.03 -7.94
CA GLU A 564 -18.24 30.32 -8.18
C GLU A 564 -19.13 29.90 -6.99
N TYR A 565 -18.82 28.77 -6.35
CA TYR A 565 -19.60 28.24 -5.23
C TYR A 565 -19.18 28.80 -3.86
N HIS A 566 -17.88 28.89 -3.58
CA HIS A 566 -17.30 29.22 -2.28
C HIS A 566 -16.07 30.15 -2.43
N PRO A 567 -16.27 31.43 -2.76
CA PRO A 567 -15.17 32.37 -2.97
C PRO A 567 -14.30 32.57 -1.72
N GLY A 568 -14.89 32.53 -0.51
CA GLY A 568 -14.15 32.64 0.74
C GLY A 568 -13.16 31.49 0.98
N ASN A 569 -13.52 30.27 0.59
CA ASN A 569 -12.62 29.11 0.71
C ASN A 569 -11.40 29.23 -0.22
N PHE A 570 -11.57 29.80 -1.41
CA PHE A 570 -10.45 30.09 -2.30
C PHE A 570 -9.44 31.08 -1.68
N VAL A 571 -9.95 32.12 -0.99
CA VAL A 571 -9.10 33.09 -0.27
C VAL A 571 -8.37 32.40 0.87
N LYS A 572 -9.09 31.66 1.72
CA LYS A 572 -8.52 30.93 2.87
C LYS A 572 -7.53 29.84 2.48
N ALA A 573 -7.65 29.28 1.27
CA ALA A 573 -6.69 28.34 0.70
C ALA A 573 -5.42 29.02 0.12
N GLY A 574 -5.28 30.35 0.21
CA GLY A 574 -4.15 31.10 -0.36
C GLY A 574 -4.21 31.24 -1.89
N GLY A 575 -5.38 31.00 -2.48
CA GLY A 575 -5.57 30.94 -3.93
C GLY A 575 -5.28 32.26 -4.64
N VAL A 576 -5.63 33.41 -4.04
CA VAL A 576 -5.42 34.76 -4.61
C VAL A 576 -3.94 35.01 -4.88
N SER A 577 -3.12 34.85 -3.83
CA SER A 577 -1.67 35.03 -3.89
C SER A 577 -0.98 34.10 -4.90
N ILE A 578 -1.46 32.87 -5.00
CA ILE A 578 -0.98 31.89 -5.97
C ILE A 578 -1.35 32.31 -7.40
N PHE A 579 -2.61 32.70 -7.65
CA PHE A 579 -3.09 33.11 -8.97
C PHE A 579 -2.36 34.34 -9.50
N VAL A 580 -2.21 35.38 -8.68
CA VAL A 580 -1.50 36.61 -9.06
C VAL A 580 -0.07 36.28 -9.48
N ARG A 581 0.63 35.42 -8.72
CA ARG A 581 1.98 34.96 -9.06
C ARG A 581 2.01 34.20 -10.40
N HIS A 582 0.97 33.43 -10.69
CA HIS A 582 0.91 32.60 -11.90
C HIS A 582 0.66 33.40 -13.19
N LEU A 583 0.07 34.60 -13.09
CA LEU A 583 -0.21 35.48 -14.23
C LEU A 583 1.03 35.74 -15.09
N ILE A 584 2.21 35.89 -14.47
CA ILE A 584 3.47 36.21 -15.16
C ILE A 584 3.86 35.18 -16.22
N ARG A 585 3.56 33.89 -16.01
CA ARG A 585 3.99 32.81 -16.90
C ARG A 585 2.85 32.27 -17.76
N TYR A 586 1.68 32.05 -17.18
CA TYR A 586 0.57 31.39 -17.90
C TYR A 586 -0.50 32.35 -18.40
N SER A 587 -0.63 33.56 -17.84
CA SER A 587 -1.45 34.64 -18.39
C SER A 587 -2.81 34.15 -18.95
N GLN A 588 -3.53 33.30 -18.19
CA GLN A 588 -4.81 32.76 -18.63
C GLN A 588 -5.88 33.85 -18.48
N VAL A 589 -6.64 34.09 -19.54
CA VAL A 589 -7.70 35.13 -19.57
C VAL A 589 -8.78 34.78 -18.55
N GLU A 590 -9.10 33.51 -18.40
CA GLU A 590 -10.09 32.95 -17.48
C GLU A 590 -9.72 33.25 -16.02
N SER A 591 -8.43 33.16 -15.66
CA SER A 591 -7.95 33.53 -14.32
C SER A 591 -8.16 35.02 -14.04
N LEU A 592 -7.92 35.88 -15.04
CA LEU A 592 -8.14 37.33 -14.91
C LEU A 592 -9.63 37.69 -14.86
N LYS A 593 -10.47 37.03 -15.66
CA LYS A 593 -11.93 37.17 -15.61
C LYS A 593 -12.47 36.80 -14.23
N MET A 594 -12.01 35.67 -13.69
CA MET A 594 -12.38 35.22 -12.35
C MET A 594 -11.97 36.22 -11.26
N LEU A 595 -10.72 36.70 -11.27
CA LEU A 595 -10.24 37.70 -10.30
C LEU A 595 -11.02 39.03 -10.42
N LYS A 596 -11.36 39.46 -11.64
CA LYS A 596 -12.19 40.65 -11.86
C LYS A 596 -13.58 40.47 -11.26
N VAL A 597 -14.24 39.34 -11.53
CA VAL A 597 -15.59 39.05 -11.00
C VAL A 597 -15.57 39.05 -9.48
N LEU A 598 -14.58 38.40 -8.86
CA LEU A 598 -14.43 38.41 -7.40
C LEU A 598 -14.19 39.79 -6.81
N ALA A 599 -13.39 40.62 -7.50
CA ALA A 599 -13.17 42.00 -7.09
C ALA A 599 -14.48 42.80 -7.14
N LEU A 600 -15.26 42.66 -8.23
CA LEU A 600 -16.52 43.38 -8.41
C LEU A 600 -17.65 42.93 -7.47
N ILE A 601 -17.66 41.67 -7.03
CA ILE A 601 -18.64 41.17 -6.06
C ILE A 601 -18.42 41.79 -4.67
N GLY A 602 -17.26 42.41 -4.41
CA GLY A 602 -17.01 43.15 -3.17
C GLY A 602 -16.84 42.24 -1.95
N ASN A 603 -16.38 40.99 -2.14
CA ASN A 603 -16.04 40.12 -1.01
C ASN A 603 -14.87 40.71 -0.23
N SER A 604 -15.13 41.15 1.01
CA SER A 604 -14.17 41.89 1.83
C SER A 604 -12.89 41.11 2.11
N GLU A 605 -12.98 39.80 2.41
CA GLU A 605 -11.81 38.94 2.62
C GLU A 605 -10.95 38.85 1.35
N PHE A 606 -11.59 38.69 0.19
CA PHE A 606 -10.89 38.66 -1.10
C PHE A 606 -10.20 39.98 -1.42
N ILE A 607 -10.90 41.10 -1.24
CA ILE A 607 -10.34 42.45 -1.50
C ILE A 607 -9.17 42.72 -0.57
N ILE A 608 -9.25 42.35 0.71
CA ILE A 608 -8.15 42.50 1.68
C ILE A 608 -6.91 41.72 1.21
N GLU A 609 -7.08 40.44 0.86
CA GLU A 609 -5.97 39.58 0.40
C GLU A 609 -5.38 40.07 -0.93
N LEU A 610 -6.23 40.49 -1.87
CA LEU A 610 -5.80 41.01 -3.17
C LEU A 610 -5.04 42.34 -3.03
N SER A 611 -5.40 43.15 -2.04
CA SER A 611 -4.79 44.45 -1.75
C SER A 611 -3.48 44.36 -0.96
N THR A 612 -3.00 43.15 -0.67
CA THR A 612 -1.68 42.98 -0.03
C THR A 612 -0.57 43.54 -0.94
N PRO A 613 0.49 44.15 -0.37
CA PRO A 613 1.58 44.73 -1.15
C PRO A 613 2.22 43.74 -2.14
N GLU A 614 2.30 42.46 -1.80
CA GLU A 614 2.82 41.39 -2.66
C GLU A 614 1.95 41.19 -3.91
N ASN A 615 0.63 41.14 -3.74
CA ASN A 615 -0.31 40.88 -4.82
C ASN A 615 -0.47 42.09 -5.74
N VAL A 616 -0.53 43.30 -5.19
CA VAL A 616 -0.55 44.52 -5.99
C VAL A 616 0.74 44.65 -6.82
N ARG A 617 1.91 44.42 -6.22
CA ARG A 617 3.19 44.37 -6.96
C ARG A 617 3.18 43.29 -8.04
N GLY A 618 2.56 42.14 -7.79
CA GLY A 618 2.41 41.07 -8.77
C GLY A 618 1.58 41.49 -9.99
N LEU A 619 0.44 42.16 -9.77
CA LEU A 619 -0.42 42.70 -10.83
C LEU A 619 0.28 43.80 -11.64
N VAL A 620 0.96 44.74 -10.97
CA VAL A 620 1.74 45.81 -11.63
C VAL A 620 2.87 45.22 -12.47
N ARG A 621 3.64 44.27 -11.93
CA ARG A 621 4.69 43.56 -12.70
C ARG A 621 4.13 42.85 -13.92
N TYR A 622 2.95 42.25 -13.81
CA TYR A 622 2.28 41.63 -14.95
C TYR A 622 1.90 42.67 -16.02
N LEU A 623 1.31 43.80 -15.63
CA LEU A 623 1.02 44.91 -16.56
C LEU A 623 2.27 45.44 -17.26
N LEU A 624 3.35 45.67 -16.51
CA LEU A 624 4.63 46.09 -17.07
C LEU A 624 5.18 45.08 -18.09
N LYS A 625 4.95 43.78 -17.87
CA LYS A 625 5.33 42.72 -18.82
C LYS A 625 4.43 42.67 -20.06
N CYS A 626 3.20 43.17 -19.98
CA CYS A 626 2.32 43.33 -21.14
C CYS A 626 2.73 44.52 -22.03
N LYS A 627 3.44 45.52 -21.47
CA LYS A 627 3.87 46.76 -22.14
C LYS A 627 4.71 46.56 -23.44
N PRO A 628 5.70 45.63 -23.53
CA PRO A 628 6.53 45.48 -24.74
C PRO A 628 5.84 44.73 -25.89
N LYS A 629 4.70 44.07 -25.67
CA LYS A 629 3.99 43.29 -26.71
C LYS A 629 2.94 44.08 -27.50
N LEU A 630 2.80 45.37 -27.22
CA LEU A 630 1.95 46.28 -27.99
C LEU A 630 2.57 46.69 -29.33
N ASN A 631 3.87 46.46 -29.56
CA ASN A 631 4.58 47.01 -30.72
C ASN A 631 4.82 46.04 -31.89
N TYR A 632 4.53 44.75 -31.79
CA TYR A 632 4.69 43.84 -32.93
C TYR A 632 3.56 42.80 -33.02
N PHE A 633 2.96 42.74 -34.21
CA PHE A 633 1.88 41.88 -34.63
C PHE A 633 1.99 40.44 -34.11
N THR A 634 1.16 40.07 -33.13
CA THR A 634 0.45 38.78 -33.05
C THR A 634 -0.58 38.86 -31.90
N ASN A 635 -1.88 38.90 -32.26
CA ASN A 635 -3.04 38.84 -31.35
C ASN A 635 -3.36 40.06 -30.47
N VAL A 636 -3.48 41.24 -31.10
CA VAL A 636 -3.86 42.55 -30.50
C VAL A 636 -5.11 42.47 -29.61
N ASN A 637 -6.14 41.70 -29.98
CA ASN A 637 -7.40 41.62 -29.21
C ASN A 637 -7.23 40.98 -27.82
N SER A 638 -6.39 39.94 -27.70
CA SER A 638 -6.22 39.21 -26.42
C SER A 638 -5.33 39.96 -25.43
N LEU A 639 -4.39 40.77 -25.91
CA LEU A 639 -3.50 41.58 -25.05
C LEU A 639 -4.23 42.80 -24.51
N ASN A 640 -5.10 43.42 -25.32
CA ASN A 640 -5.98 44.50 -24.90
C ASN A 640 -6.99 44.03 -23.84
N GLU A 641 -7.59 42.84 -24.01
CA GLU A 641 -8.50 42.26 -23.02
C GLU A 641 -7.80 42.00 -21.67
N LYS A 642 -6.60 41.41 -21.68
CA LYS A 642 -5.85 41.12 -20.45
C LYS A 642 -5.44 42.38 -19.69
N THR A 643 -4.99 43.39 -20.42
CA THR A 643 -4.60 44.68 -19.83
C THR A 643 -5.82 45.37 -19.22
N PHE A 644 -6.94 45.39 -19.95
CA PHE A 644 -8.21 45.92 -19.46
C PHE A 644 -8.67 45.21 -18.18
N LEU A 645 -8.66 43.87 -18.15
CA LEU A 645 -9.06 43.09 -16.98
C LEU A 645 -8.23 43.43 -15.74
N VAL A 646 -6.90 43.57 -15.88
CA VAL A 646 -6.03 43.91 -14.75
C VAL A 646 -6.23 45.36 -14.31
N CYS A 647 -6.43 46.30 -15.24
CA CYS A 647 -6.79 47.67 -14.89
C CYS A 647 -8.10 47.72 -14.10
N CYS A 648 -9.13 46.99 -14.51
CA CYS A 648 -10.38 46.89 -13.75
C CYS A 648 -10.14 46.38 -12.32
N ILE A 649 -9.31 45.34 -12.15
CA ILE A 649 -8.98 44.78 -10.84
C ILE A 649 -8.27 45.83 -9.97
N LEU A 650 -7.27 46.52 -10.52
CA LEU A 650 -6.54 47.56 -9.79
C LEU A 650 -7.43 48.75 -9.42
N SER A 651 -8.35 49.16 -10.29
CA SER A 651 -9.31 50.23 -9.99
C SER A 651 -10.19 49.88 -8.79
N VAL A 652 -10.65 48.62 -8.69
CA VAL A 652 -11.42 48.16 -7.52
C VAL A 652 -10.56 48.21 -6.25
N ILE A 653 -9.30 47.79 -6.31
CA ILE A 653 -8.38 47.87 -5.16
C ILE A 653 -8.24 49.31 -4.69
N VAL A 654 -7.94 50.24 -5.61
CA VAL A 654 -7.75 51.66 -5.29
C VAL A 654 -9.00 52.27 -4.65
N TYR A 655 -10.19 51.88 -5.12
CA TYR A 655 -11.45 52.36 -4.56
C TYR A 655 -11.79 51.74 -3.19
N SER A 656 -11.21 50.58 -2.86
CA SER A 656 -11.61 49.79 -1.69
C SER A 656 -10.63 49.86 -0.51
N ILE A 657 -9.50 50.56 -0.65
CA ILE A 657 -8.49 50.69 0.41
C ILE A 657 -8.44 52.11 0.96
N ASP A 658 -8.19 52.23 2.26
CA ASP A 658 -7.94 53.53 2.89
C ASP A 658 -6.61 54.15 2.45
N GLU A 659 -6.46 55.45 2.68
CA GLU A 659 -5.28 56.23 2.29
C GLU A 659 -3.98 55.70 2.92
N LYS A 660 -4.05 55.18 4.15
CA LYS A 660 -2.89 54.63 4.86
C LYS A 660 -2.39 53.34 4.19
N ARG A 661 -3.30 52.45 3.80
CA ARG A 661 -2.99 51.24 3.01
C ARG A 661 -2.54 51.59 1.60
N PHE A 662 -3.19 52.54 0.95
CA PHE A 662 -2.79 53.03 -0.37
C PHE A 662 -1.34 53.51 -0.36
N ASN A 663 -0.94 54.30 0.64
CA ASN A 663 0.41 54.81 0.79
C ASN A 663 1.44 53.76 1.22
N SER A 664 1.00 52.66 1.87
CA SER A 664 1.88 51.54 2.23
C SER A 664 2.27 50.65 1.04
N ILE A 665 1.49 50.71 -0.04
CA ILE A 665 1.76 49.98 -1.27
C ILE A 665 2.76 50.80 -2.10
N TYR A 666 3.94 50.24 -2.36
CA TYR A 666 4.95 50.91 -3.17
C TYR A 666 4.53 50.93 -4.65
N TRP A 667 3.86 52.00 -5.06
CA TRP A 667 3.41 52.25 -6.45
C TRP A 667 4.54 52.76 -7.37
N LYS A 668 5.73 53.05 -6.84
CA LYS A 668 6.87 53.55 -7.61
C LYS A 668 7.48 52.45 -8.49
N ASN A 669 6.92 52.28 -9.69
CA ASN A 669 7.62 51.95 -10.95
C ASN A 669 6.65 51.99 -12.13
#